data_AF-A0A1T1HVY2-F1
#
_entry.id   AF-A0A1T1HVY2-F1
#
_cell.length_a   1.000
_cell.length_b   1.000
_cell.length_c   1.000
_cell.angle_alpha   90.00
_cell.angle_beta   90.00
_cell.angle_gamma   90.00
#
_symmetry.space_group_name_H-M   'P 1'
#
loop_
_entity.id
_entity.type
_entity.pdbx_description
1 polymer ?
#
loop_
_entity_poly.entity_id
_entity_poly.type
_entity_poly.pdbx_seq_one_letter_code
_entity_poly.pdbx_strand_id
1 'polypeptide(L)'
;MLTIFLSPFPFRGSDAPYLWMFYKYLQESKESLHFIMSPSYLQGEQHFSEAQRWEVETASFESLGYEFPSETVLARHRFSHIQDNIFMQLLSMCGDNPILAFKRLVTERIPFLEVEFKRILSAPELLGCEVILSCLNCPSLEAVAETYKIPVIHIELGPLRPPNYRGTAYFDFTGVNGNTEAERRYLDAVDEMGEEEITVEELRAFFISADYDFSPCSSGTSVGVPLQVEDDSNLVAFGSSYDNSSLIAYSNCFRKKDILVRVHPNSIFTINKGGFEIDESPNSLEFISACKEIITINSSVGLEALLFERKVTLLGDSSFAFLTQGSSCEGNVKRLAFYMFCYLIPFNSAFDPNYIRFRLQSPSALEILKWHMRAYGYIFEGKSSLIGIMKRGVVYCNMEKLKQLNSRITEGIGRLGAEKQELLQRQQELLKMNEELSLSNQLLAESNQDLASEREKLTRTITEQFERGRFLDEILASSSWKVTAPLRKSRRLWYSLICALKVKAVKAGHALRVIKSEPQILLRAIRYIFNNGFTASSSRVDDLLNIKYSVETSLSGFKHQAVTHVLTTKHCVFVAELIKRNMEKAGFLTDIIFEAPLCGFDSSLHFVICPQVFTVLPGNYVAFQMEQSVSSRWFEESYIKLLENSYAILDYSLLNIKFLQEKGLSLKQIYYVPISYNPYVSESTCLSKEYDVLFYGDTNNERRQRYLAALQGKYTVKVIDNVFGESLYREIEKAKIVVNIHYYEDALLETTRIYECLSRHALVVSERSSDITEHSNLEGVVEFSKIGDIDDMVRRIDYWLSSETRREEKIAKNKQALLLAPDYFEYYFHRFLLATDSICFDKFYDIAGHNVEFYSEFVCLGLPESTERRADFEKDNRVGFQYFPGLRHNMGWVGCGLSYKFILRKAYEQALKKITICEDDVEFCDGWKEKLDRIHQHLEDQGDSWDIVSGLIANLHAETNVRKIESIGGLELVHIDKMTSTVLNTYSSRVFDKVMRWDENYRDPYKNTIDRFIENQYGIDIVTTSPFLVGHKEELMSTLWGFQNSQYTEMIATSESLLREKVDMFKSENILN
;
A
#
# COMPACT_ATOMS: atom_id res chain seq x y z
N MET A 1 38.40 22.20 29.71
CA MET A 1 37.39 21.13 29.54
C MET A 1 36.09 21.75 29.08
N LEU A 2 35.40 21.11 28.13
CA LEU A 2 34.06 21.52 27.69
C LEU A 2 33.01 21.04 28.70
N THR A 3 32.09 21.93 29.06
CA THR A 3 31.01 21.66 30.00
C THR A 3 29.67 21.76 29.30
N ILE A 4 28.78 20.78 29.49
CA ILE A 4 27.47 20.72 28.84
C ILE A 4 26.41 20.83 29.93
N PHE A 5 25.56 21.85 29.86
CA PHE A 5 24.39 21.98 30.70
C PHE A 5 23.18 21.38 29.99
N LEU A 6 22.62 20.33 30.59
CA LEU A 6 21.36 19.71 30.16
C LEU A 6 20.35 19.90 31.28
N SER A 7 19.24 20.59 30.99
CA SER A 7 18.25 20.90 32.03
C SER A 7 17.80 19.63 32.75
N PRO A 8 17.89 19.59 34.09
CA PRO A 8 17.46 18.43 34.88
C PRO A 8 15.95 18.38 35.10
N PHE A 9 15.21 19.42 34.71
CA PHE A 9 13.86 19.68 35.19
C PHE A 9 12.78 19.17 34.21
N PRO A 10 11.82 18.34 34.67
CA PRO A 10 10.78 17.75 33.82
C PRO A 10 9.59 18.70 33.61
N PHE A 11 9.83 19.91 33.08
CA PHE A 11 8.77 20.91 32.88
C PHE A 11 7.63 20.43 31.97
N ARG A 12 7.94 19.51 31.06
CA ARG A 12 7.02 18.93 30.06
C ARG A 12 6.57 17.52 30.45
N GLY A 13 6.70 17.16 31.72
CA GLY A 13 6.27 15.87 32.26
C GLY A 13 7.19 14.68 31.94
N SER A 14 8.37 14.93 31.37
CA SER A 14 9.37 13.88 31.05
C SER A 14 10.71 14.18 31.73
N ASP A 15 11.24 13.21 32.46
CA ASP A 15 12.61 13.26 33.01
C ASP A 15 13.65 13.24 31.90
N ALA A 16 14.86 13.76 32.13
CA ALA A 16 15.91 13.86 31.11
C ALA A 16 15.42 14.39 29.74
N PRO A 17 14.87 15.61 29.66
CA PRO A 17 14.21 16.12 28.44
C PRO A 17 15.16 16.33 27.24
N TYR A 18 16.46 16.41 27.47
CA TYR A 18 17.48 16.61 26.42
C TYR A 18 18.36 15.37 26.22
N LEU A 19 17.79 14.17 26.41
CA LEU A 19 18.51 12.90 26.38
C LEU A 19 19.23 12.65 25.04
N TRP A 20 18.61 13.05 23.92
CA TRP A 20 19.23 12.91 22.60
C TRP A 20 20.54 13.72 22.48
N MET A 21 20.63 14.91 23.08
CA MET A 21 21.87 15.70 23.09
C MET A 21 22.93 15.05 23.95
N PHE A 22 22.53 14.45 25.07
CA PHE A 22 23.44 13.69 25.91
C PHE A 22 24.12 12.57 25.09
N TYR A 23 23.33 11.72 24.43
CA TYR A 23 23.86 10.65 23.60
C TYR A 23 24.69 11.17 22.42
N LYS A 24 24.26 12.26 21.77
CA LYS A 24 25.01 12.84 20.66
C LYS A 24 26.39 13.36 21.08
N TYR A 25 26.50 14.06 22.22
CA TYR A 25 27.80 14.50 22.75
C TYR A 25 28.71 13.34 23.13
N LEU A 26 28.16 12.26 23.69
CA LEU A 26 28.93 11.07 24.04
C LEU A 26 29.47 10.36 22.80
N GLN A 27 28.68 10.30 21.72
CA GLN A 27 29.07 9.68 20.45
C GLN A 27 30.19 10.47 19.75
N GLU A 28 30.02 11.78 19.62
CA GLU A 28 30.91 12.61 18.80
C GLU A 28 32.23 12.93 19.50
N SER A 29 32.22 13.02 20.83
CA SER A 29 33.42 13.40 21.57
C SER A 29 34.32 12.22 21.91
N LYS A 30 35.60 12.34 21.55
CA LYS A 30 36.67 11.42 21.96
C LYS A 30 37.36 11.86 23.26
N GLU A 31 37.15 13.10 23.68
CA GLU A 31 37.73 13.67 24.90
C GLU A 31 36.78 13.56 26.10
N SER A 32 37.33 13.72 27.31
CA SER A 32 36.54 13.82 28.54
C SER A 32 35.73 15.12 28.52
N LEU A 33 34.42 14.98 28.65
CA LEU A 33 33.47 16.09 28.80
C LEU A 33 32.97 16.15 30.25
N HIS A 34 32.47 17.32 30.64
CA HIS A 34 31.73 17.50 31.89
C HIS A 34 30.26 17.81 31.61
N PHE A 35 29.34 17.21 32.36
CA PHE A 35 27.91 17.43 32.24
C PHE A 35 27.34 17.97 33.56
N ILE A 36 26.58 19.06 33.46
CA ILE A 36 25.72 19.58 34.52
C ILE A 36 24.29 19.13 34.22
N MET A 37 23.81 18.12 34.95
CA MET A 37 22.52 17.47 34.65
C MET A 37 21.97 16.66 35.84
N SER A 38 20.75 16.13 35.73
CA SER A 38 20.17 15.22 36.72
C SER A 38 20.75 13.80 36.59
N PRO A 39 20.83 13.01 37.68
CA PRO A 39 21.12 11.57 37.60
C PRO A 39 20.16 10.77 36.71
N SER A 40 18.97 11.30 36.39
CA SER A 40 18.02 10.67 35.46
C SER A 40 18.61 10.44 34.06
N TYR A 41 19.57 11.24 33.60
CA TYR A 41 20.23 11.05 32.30
C TYR A 41 21.14 9.80 32.26
N LEU A 42 21.49 9.22 33.41
CA LEU A 42 22.40 8.08 33.52
C LEU A 42 21.67 6.73 33.57
N GLN A 43 20.35 6.72 33.37
CA GLN A 43 19.58 5.47 33.28
C GLN A 43 19.96 4.69 32.01
N GLY A 44 19.86 3.36 32.08
CA GLY A 44 20.17 2.48 30.95
C GLY A 44 19.11 2.53 29.84
N GLU A 45 19.47 2.08 28.64
CA GLU A 45 18.58 1.99 27.47
C GLU A 45 17.23 1.34 27.79
N GLN A 46 17.25 0.25 28.55
CA GLN A 46 16.03 -0.47 28.94
C GLN A 46 15.03 0.41 29.68
N HIS A 47 15.48 1.30 30.57
CA HIS A 47 14.60 2.20 31.33
C HIS A 47 13.84 3.14 30.39
N PHE A 48 14.53 3.74 29.42
CA PHE A 48 13.92 4.65 28.46
C PHE A 48 13.07 3.92 27.41
N SER A 49 13.43 2.68 27.07
CA SER A 49 12.60 1.81 26.21
C SER A 49 11.29 1.40 26.87
N GLU A 50 11.32 1.04 28.16
CA GLU A 50 10.12 0.77 28.95
C GLU A 50 9.22 2.01 29.10
N ALA A 51 9.83 3.20 29.17
CA ALA A 51 9.13 4.48 29.16
C ALA A 51 8.68 4.96 27.77
N GLN A 52 8.87 4.15 26.71
CA GLN A 52 8.48 4.45 25.33
C GLN A 52 9.03 5.79 24.81
N ARG A 53 10.29 6.07 25.13
CA ARG A 53 10.98 7.31 24.74
C ARG A 53 11.43 7.27 23.28
N TRP A 54 11.16 8.35 22.54
CA TRP A 54 11.51 8.46 21.12
C TRP A 54 13.02 8.42 20.87
N GLU A 55 13.84 8.79 21.87
CA GLU A 55 15.30 8.76 21.79
C GLU A 55 15.89 7.35 21.68
N VAL A 56 15.12 6.30 22.00
CA VAL A 56 15.56 4.90 21.85
C VAL A 56 14.98 4.20 20.62
N GLU A 57 14.15 4.89 19.83
CA GLU A 57 13.62 4.35 18.58
C GLU A 57 14.68 4.31 17.48
N THR A 58 14.70 3.21 16.70
CA THR A 58 15.70 3.01 15.64
C THR A 58 15.78 4.15 14.65
N ALA A 59 14.63 4.69 14.22
CA ALA A 59 14.59 5.81 13.29
C ALA A 59 15.25 7.08 13.86
N SER A 60 15.13 7.32 15.16
CA SER A 60 15.60 8.55 15.82
C SER A 60 17.12 8.57 15.98
N PHE A 61 17.70 7.49 16.51
CA PHE A 61 19.15 7.44 16.71
C PHE A 61 19.92 7.24 15.40
N GLU A 62 19.33 6.57 14.39
CA GLU A 62 19.89 6.52 13.02
C GLU A 62 19.87 7.92 12.37
N SER A 63 18.78 8.68 12.51
CA SER A 63 18.65 10.02 11.94
C SER A 63 19.56 11.06 12.61
N LEU A 64 19.72 11.00 13.93
CA LEU A 64 20.57 11.94 14.70
C LEU A 64 22.02 11.46 14.80
N GLY A 65 22.29 10.21 14.43
CA GLY A 65 23.63 9.63 14.36
C GLY A 65 24.28 9.51 15.74
N TYR A 66 23.66 8.80 16.66
CA TYR A 66 24.26 8.41 17.94
C TYR A 66 23.99 6.93 18.25
N GLU A 67 24.78 6.38 19.17
CA GLU A 67 24.61 5.03 19.72
C GLU A 67 24.44 5.12 21.25
N PHE A 68 23.94 4.05 21.87
CA PHE A 68 23.79 4.00 23.32
C PHE A 68 25.15 3.85 24.02
N PRO A 69 25.45 4.69 25.02
CA PRO A 69 26.76 4.70 25.63
C PRO A 69 26.97 3.46 26.50
N SER A 70 28.11 2.78 26.32
CA SER A 70 28.54 1.72 27.23
C SER A 70 29.06 2.31 28.55
N GLU A 71 29.16 1.49 29.60
CA GLU A 71 29.74 1.91 30.89
C GLU A 71 31.15 2.49 30.75
N THR A 72 31.94 1.99 29.79
CA THR A 72 33.30 2.50 29.53
C THR A 72 33.29 3.91 28.94
N VAL A 73 32.30 4.21 28.09
CA VAL A 73 32.08 5.56 27.56
C VAL A 73 31.67 6.48 28.70
N LEU A 74 30.68 6.10 29.51
CA LEU A 74 30.20 6.91 30.63
C LEU A 74 31.30 7.21 31.65
N ALA A 75 32.13 6.21 32.00
CA ALA A 75 33.22 6.35 32.99
C ALA A 75 34.31 7.34 32.57
N ARG A 76 34.40 7.70 31.28
CA ARG A 76 35.34 8.72 30.78
C ARG A 76 34.90 10.14 31.12
N HIS A 77 33.60 10.38 31.31
CA HIS A 77 33.03 11.71 31.48
C HIS A 77 32.84 12.05 32.96
N ARG A 78 32.69 13.35 33.25
CA ARG A 78 32.43 13.86 34.61
C ARG A 78 31.01 14.40 34.70
N PHE A 79 30.40 14.23 35.87
CA PHE A 79 29.00 14.59 36.09
C PHE A 79 28.88 15.44 37.35
N SER A 80 28.21 16.59 37.24
CA SER A 80 27.78 17.38 38.38
C SER A 80 26.27 17.49 38.37
N HIS A 81 25.68 17.31 39.55
CA HIS A 81 24.24 17.25 39.70
C HIS A 81 23.69 18.52 40.35
N ILE A 82 22.59 19.01 39.79
CA ILE A 82 21.74 20.02 40.41
C ILE A 82 20.90 19.31 41.48
N GLN A 83 20.79 19.93 42.65
CA GLN A 83 19.98 19.37 43.74
C GLN A 83 18.49 19.29 43.37
N ASP A 84 17.85 18.16 43.70
CA ASP A 84 16.44 17.89 43.36
C ASP A 84 15.46 18.92 43.96
N ASN A 85 15.82 19.52 45.11
CA ASN A 85 15.01 20.55 45.76
C ASN A 85 14.89 21.84 44.95
N ILE A 86 15.82 22.13 44.03
CA ILE A 86 15.82 23.35 43.20
C ILE A 86 14.59 23.36 42.28
N PHE A 87 14.23 22.20 41.74
CA PHE A 87 13.02 22.08 40.92
C PHE A 87 11.76 22.39 41.72
N MET A 88 11.64 21.78 42.91
CA MET A 88 10.49 21.98 43.79
C MET A 88 10.37 23.44 44.28
N GLN A 89 11.49 24.11 44.54
CA GLN A 89 11.50 25.53 44.87
C GLN A 89 11.03 26.40 43.69
N LEU A 90 11.50 26.10 42.48
CA LEU A 90 11.10 26.80 41.27
C LEU A 90 9.61 26.60 40.96
N LEU A 91 9.10 25.38 41.08
CA LEU A 91 7.67 25.07 40.93
C LEU A 91 6.83 25.82 41.97
N SER A 92 7.21 25.73 43.25
CA SER A 92 6.49 26.40 44.34
C SER A 92 6.45 27.91 44.16
N MET A 93 7.56 28.53 43.72
CA MET A 93 7.62 29.96 43.39
C MET A 93 6.67 30.35 42.24
N CYS A 94 6.31 29.39 41.40
CA CYS A 94 5.41 29.57 40.25
C CYS A 94 3.99 29.05 40.51
N GLY A 95 3.61 28.80 41.77
CA GLY A 95 2.29 28.28 42.13
C GLY A 95 2.04 26.88 41.57
N ASP A 96 3.09 26.04 41.56
CA ASP A 96 3.10 24.68 41.03
C ASP A 96 2.75 24.58 39.54
N ASN A 97 2.93 25.67 38.79
CA ASN A 97 2.77 25.70 37.34
C ASN A 97 4.10 25.40 36.63
N PRO A 98 4.25 24.22 35.99
CA PRO A 98 5.51 23.82 35.38
C PRO A 98 5.87 24.63 34.11
N ILE A 99 4.87 25.11 33.36
CA ILE A 99 5.10 25.93 32.17
C ILE A 99 5.57 27.34 32.54
N LEU A 100 5.00 27.93 33.60
CA LEU A 100 5.47 29.20 34.13
C LEU A 100 6.89 29.06 34.71
N ALA A 101 7.16 27.96 35.42
CA ALA A 101 8.49 27.63 35.90
C ALA A 101 9.51 27.51 34.76
N PHE A 102 9.13 26.86 33.64
CA PHE A 102 9.97 26.75 32.46
C PHE A 102 10.24 28.10 31.83
N LYS A 103 9.20 28.93 31.64
CA LYS A 103 9.32 30.30 31.13
C LYS A 103 10.32 31.09 31.96
N ARG A 104 10.18 31.09 33.29
CA ARG A 104 11.09 31.81 34.18
C ARG A 104 12.52 31.30 34.11
N LEU A 105 12.74 29.99 34.02
CA LEU A 105 14.09 29.44 33.83
C LEU A 105 14.76 30.04 32.58
N VAL A 106 13.98 30.14 31.49
CA VAL A 106 14.48 30.53 30.17
C VAL A 106 14.63 32.05 30.03
N THR A 107 13.83 32.85 30.75
CA THR A 107 13.79 34.32 30.57
C THR A 107 14.26 35.14 31.76
N GLU A 108 14.43 34.54 32.94
CA GLU A 108 14.71 35.29 34.18
C GLU A 108 15.96 34.79 34.92
N ARG A 109 16.53 35.71 35.71
CA ARG A 109 17.57 35.39 36.71
C ARG A 109 16.91 34.95 38.01
N ILE A 110 17.25 33.74 38.46
CA ILE A 110 16.65 33.08 39.60
C ILE A 110 17.71 32.95 40.70
N PRO A 111 17.62 33.71 41.81
CA PRO A 111 18.71 33.82 42.79
C PRO A 111 19.18 32.49 43.40
N PHE A 112 18.26 31.59 43.78
CA PHE A 112 18.64 30.30 44.37
C PHE A 112 19.27 29.35 43.33
N LEU A 113 18.92 29.48 42.06
CA LEU A 113 19.53 28.73 40.97
C LEU A 113 20.94 29.26 40.66
N GLU A 114 21.16 30.58 40.73
CA GLU A 114 22.51 31.16 40.65
C GLU A 114 23.43 30.67 41.78
N VAL A 115 22.91 30.53 43.00
CA VAL A 115 23.67 29.96 44.12
C VAL A 115 24.09 28.53 43.81
N GLU A 116 23.19 27.73 43.24
CA GLU A 116 23.49 26.36 42.85
C GLU A 116 24.52 26.28 41.71
N PHE A 117 24.39 27.11 40.67
CA PHE A 117 25.41 27.18 39.62
C PHE A 117 26.75 27.66 40.15
N LYS A 118 26.79 28.62 41.08
CA LYS A 118 28.05 29.04 41.75
C LYS A 118 28.69 27.88 42.51
N ARG A 119 27.89 27.08 43.23
CA ARG A 119 28.39 25.88 43.94
C ARG A 119 29.03 24.90 42.97
N ILE A 120 28.38 24.64 41.83
CA ILE A 120 28.90 23.72 40.82
C ILE A 120 30.17 24.30 40.17
N LEU A 121 30.11 25.51 39.63
CA LEU A 121 31.23 26.11 38.88
C LEU A 121 32.44 26.48 39.77
N SER A 122 32.27 26.61 41.08
CA SER A 122 33.39 26.79 42.03
C SER A 122 34.06 25.48 42.47
N ALA A 123 33.54 24.32 42.06
CA ALA A 123 34.14 23.04 42.41
C ALA A 123 35.57 22.91 41.82
N PRO A 124 36.54 22.36 42.56
CA PRO A 124 37.92 22.21 42.07
C PRO A 124 38.03 21.41 40.77
N GLU A 125 37.08 20.50 40.53
CA GLU A 125 37.01 19.65 39.34
C GLU A 125 36.71 20.42 38.05
N LEU A 126 36.24 21.66 38.17
CA LEU A 126 35.91 22.58 37.08
C LEU A 126 36.92 23.74 36.93
N LEU A 127 38.03 23.72 37.67
CA LEU A 127 39.18 24.59 37.43
C LEU A 127 39.72 24.34 36.00
N GLY A 128 39.44 25.27 35.07
CA GLY A 128 39.81 25.13 33.65
C GLY A 128 38.63 24.77 32.73
N CYS A 129 37.39 25.04 33.12
CA CYS A 129 36.25 25.07 32.21
C CYS A 129 36.48 26.10 31.09
N GLU A 130 36.43 25.65 29.84
CA GLU A 130 36.69 26.50 28.66
C GLU A 130 35.43 27.26 28.21
N VAL A 131 34.28 26.59 28.28
CA VAL A 131 32.97 27.05 27.79
C VAL A 131 31.88 26.18 28.39
N ILE A 132 30.68 26.75 28.54
CA ILE A 132 29.47 26.01 28.88
C ILE A 132 28.55 25.98 27.66
N LEU A 133 28.15 24.79 27.23
CA LEU A 133 27.20 24.57 26.14
C LEU A 133 25.82 24.34 26.74
N SER A 134 24.79 25.04 26.26
CA SER A 134 23.42 24.93 26.75
C SER A 134 22.44 24.70 25.60
N CYS A 135 21.42 23.89 25.82
CA CYS A 135 20.34 23.64 24.85
C CYS A 135 19.18 24.65 24.92
N LEU A 136 19.24 25.58 25.88
CA LEU A 136 18.22 26.59 26.12
C LEU A 136 18.87 27.85 26.70
N ASN A 137 18.18 28.98 26.60
CA ASN A 137 18.61 30.20 27.29
C ASN A 137 18.44 30.00 28.80
N CYS A 138 19.41 30.41 29.60
CA CYS A 138 19.31 30.34 31.05
C CYS A 138 20.06 31.52 31.67
N PRO A 139 19.37 32.67 31.87
CA PRO A 139 20.02 33.90 32.35
C PRO A 139 20.71 33.72 33.70
N SER A 140 20.23 32.79 34.53
CA SER A 140 20.87 32.42 35.79
C SER A 140 22.23 31.76 35.59
N LEU A 141 22.34 30.83 34.64
CA LEU A 141 23.61 30.18 34.28
C LEU A 141 24.57 31.19 33.65
N GLU A 142 24.07 31.96 32.69
CA GLU A 142 24.83 32.98 31.96
C GLU A 142 25.45 34.01 32.91
N ALA A 143 24.67 34.57 33.84
CA ALA A 143 25.15 35.55 34.81
C ALA A 143 26.23 34.99 35.75
N VAL A 144 26.13 33.72 36.13
CA VAL A 144 27.16 33.07 36.95
C VAL A 144 28.40 32.80 36.11
N ALA A 145 28.25 32.24 34.91
CA ALA A 145 29.36 31.95 33.99
C ALA A 145 30.17 33.21 33.66
N GLU A 146 29.49 34.35 33.46
CA GLU A 146 30.11 35.67 33.25
C GLU A 146 31.02 36.08 34.43
N THR A 147 30.60 35.82 35.66
CA THR A 147 31.40 36.11 36.88
C THR A 147 32.73 35.34 36.87
N TYR A 148 32.75 34.14 36.27
CA TYR A 148 33.95 33.32 36.11
C TYR A 148 34.64 33.51 34.76
N LYS A 149 34.16 34.44 33.91
CA LYS A 149 34.63 34.67 32.53
C LYS A 149 34.59 33.42 31.66
N ILE A 150 33.59 32.58 31.88
CA ILE A 150 33.34 31.38 31.08
C ILE A 150 32.27 31.74 30.04
N PRO A 151 32.56 31.65 28.74
CA PRO A 151 31.54 31.89 27.71
C PRO A 151 30.45 30.82 27.76
N VAL A 152 29.22 31.21 27.43
CA VAL A 152 28.09 30.30 27.25
C VAL A 152 27.74 30.28 25.77
N ILE A 153 27.54 29.08 25.21
CA ILE A 153 27.12 28.89 23.83
C ILE A 153 25.81 28.09 23.84
N HIS A 154 24.83 28.61 23.13
CA HIS A 154 23.52 28.01 22.98
C HIS A 154 23.46 27.20 21.70
N ILE A 155 23.13 25.91 21.84
CA ILE A 155 23.14 24.93 20.75
C ILE A 155 21.82 24.18 20.75
N GLU A 156 21.15 24.14 19.61
CA GLU A 156 19.91 23.38 19.42
C GLU A 156 19.83 22.92 17.96
N LEU A 157 18.94 21.96 17.68
CA LEU A 157 18.64 21.52 16.32
C LEU A 157 18.13 22.69 15.47
N GLY A 158 18.74 22.88 14.31
CA GLY A 158 18.44 23.98 13.42
C GLY A 158 17.08 23.83 12.73
N PRO A 159 16.64 24.86 11.99
CA PRO A 159 15.34 24.88 11.34
C PRO A 159 15.29 24.02 10.06
N LEU A 160 16.44 23.72 9.44
CA LEU A 160 16.54 22.87 8.26
C LEU A 160 17.06 21.48 8.66
N ARG A 161 16.26 20.44 8.41
CA ARG A 161 16.46 19.09 8.94
C ARG A 161 16.29 18.02 7.85
N PRO A 162 16.99 16.88 7.96
CA PRO A 162 16.74 15.71 7.10
C PRO A 162 15.31 15.17 7.32
N PRO A 163 14.72 14.47 6.33
CA PRO A 163 15.30 14.15 5.03
C PRO A 163 15.21 15.27 3.99
N ASN A 164 14.42 16.32 4.24
CA ASN A 164 14.12 17.36 3.26
C ASN A 164 15.32 18.28 3.00
N TYR A 165 16.11 18.55 4.04
CA TYR A 165 17.27 19.42 3.98
C TYR A 165 18.52 18.78 4.56
N ARG A 166 19.68 19.34 4.20
CA ARG A 166 20.92 19.13 4.97
C ARG A 166 20.67 19.50 6.43
N GLY A 167 21.10 18.64 7.35
CA GLY A 167 20.94 18.89 8.78
C GLY A 167 21.75 20.10 9.25
N THR A 168 21.06 21.02 9.93
CA THR A 168 21.64 22.24 10.51
C THR A 168 21.48 22.28 12.02
N ALA A 169 22.28 23.12 12.67
CA ALA A 169 22.16 23.44 14.10
C ALA A 169 22.28 24.95 14.34
N TYR A 170 21.72 25.40 15.47
CA TYR A 170 22.00 26.71 16.05
C TYR A 170 23.31 26.66 16.86
N PHE A 171 24.05 27.77 16.83
CA PHE A 171 25.26 27.96 17.61
C PHE A 171 25.47 29.46 17.86
N ASP A 172 25.06 29.90 19.05
CA ASP A 172 24.82 31.31 19.36
C ASP A 172 25.35 31.69 20.75
N PHE A 173 26.10 32.78 20.85
CA PHE A 173 26.70 33.22 22.12
C PHE A 173 25.75 34.03 23.01
N THR A 174 24.58 34.45 22.53
CA THR A 174 23.61 35.26 23.28
C THR A 174 22.32 34.52 23.60
N GLY A 175 21.86 33.64 22.70
CA GLY A 175 20.65 32.88 22.92
C GLY A 175 20.24 32.03 21.72
N VAL A 176 19.49 30.97 21.97
CA VAL A 176 18.91 30.10 20.95
C VAL A 176 17.39 30.26 20.91
N ASN A 177 16.83 30.16 19.70
CA ASN A 177 15.43 30.46 19.37
C ASN A 177 15.07 31.95 19.54
N GLY A 178 15.13 32.48 20.76
CA GLY A 178 14.98 33.91 21.06
C GLY A 178 16.24 34.51 21.68
N ASN A 179 16.29 35.84 21.73
CA ASN A 179 17.48 36.60 22.17
C ASN A 179 18.77 36.25 21.40
N THR A 180 18.64 36.00 20.10
CA THR A 180 19.74 35.51 19.25
C THR A 180 20.61 36.63 18.71
N GLU A 181 21.87 36.34 18.38
CA GLU A 181 22.80 37.32 17.82
C GLU A 181 22.80 37.36 16.28
N ALA A 182 21.86 36.67 15.62
CA ALA A 182 21.84 36.47 14.18
C ALA A 182 21.89 37.78 13.37
N GLU A 183 21.03 38.74 13.73
CA GLU A 183 20.97 40.05 13.07
C GLU A 183 22.25 40.85 13.28
N ARG A 184 22.74 40.91 14.53
CA ARG A 184 23.98 41.61 14.85
C ARG A 184 25.16 41.04 14.06
N ARG A 185 25.31 39.72 14.05
CA ARG A 185 26.37 39.04 13.29
C ARG A 185 26.26 39.28 11.79
N TYR A 186 25.05 39.39 11.25
CA TYR A 186 24.87 39.77 9.86
C TYR A 186 25.36 41.20 9.61
N LEU A 187 24.96 42.17 10.46
CA LEU A 187 25.36 43.56 10.33
C LEU A 187 26.88 43.74 10.41
N ASP A 188 27.55 42.98 11.28
CA ASP A 188 29.01 42.98 11.41
C ASP A 188 29.73 42.40 10.18
N ALA A 189 29.05 41.54 9.41
CA ALA A 189 29.61 40.83 8.25
C ALA A 189 29.22 41.45 6.90
N VAL A 190 28.47 42.56 6.86
CA VAL A 190 27.98 43.18 5.62
C VAL A 190 29.12 43.49 4.65
N ASP A 191 30.24 44.01 5.15
CA ASP A 191 31.40 44.35 4.33
C ASP A 191 32.12 43.11 3.74
N GLU A 192 31.96 41.93 4.39
CA GLU A 192 32.51 40.66 3.90
C GLU A 192 31.61 39.99 2.83
N MET A 193 30.35 40.42 2.69
CA MET A 193 29.36 39.79 1.78
C MET A 193 29.76 39.90 0.30
N GLY A 194 30.35 41.03 -0.10
CA GLY A 194 30.71 41.33 -1.48
C GLY A 194 29.56 41.86 -2.34
N GLU A 195 29.91 42.33 -3.55
CA GLU A 195 28.98 42.92 -4.53
C GLU A 195 28.28 41.88 -5.42
N GLU A 196 28.65 40.60 -5.31
CA GLU A 196 28.07 39.55 -6.15
C GLU A 196 26.61 39.29 -5.77
N GLU A 197 25.80 38.94 -6.76
CA GLU A 197 24.41 38.54 -6.55
C GLU A 197 24.30 37.03 -6.31
N ILE A 198 23.43 36.63 -5.39
CA ILE A 198 23.01 35.26 -5.16
C ILE A 198 21.49 35.23 -5.10
N THR A 199 20.89 34.14 -5.59
CA THR A 199 19.45 33.96 -5.70
C THR A 199 18.93 32.99 -4.63
N VAL A 200 17.65 33.09 -4.27
CA VAL A 200 17.01 32.13 -3.35
C VAL A 200 17.06 30.70 -3.92
N GLU A 201 16.98 30.56 -5.24
CA GLU A 201 17.09 29.28 -5.91
C GLU A 201 18.47 28.62 -5.74
N GLU A 202 19.56 29.39 -5.84
CA GLU A 202 20.91 28.90 -5.56
C GLU A 202 21.06 28.45 -4.09
N LEU A 203 20.47 29.21 -3.15
CA LEU A 203 20.46 28.85 -1.72
C LEU A 203 19.67 27.55 -1.48
N ARG A 204 18.47 27.46 -2.05
CA ARG A 204 17.59 26.29 -1.98
C ARG A 204 18.27 25.06 -2.57
N ALA A 205 18.88 25.17 -3.75
CA ALA A 205 19.57 24.08 -4.44
C ALA A 205 20.74 23.48 -3.63
N PHE A 206 21.40 24.30 -2.80
CA PHE A 206 22.46 23.82 -1.92
C PHE A 206 21.93 23.03 -0.74
N PHE A 207 20.92 23.55 -0.05
CA PHE A 207 20.44 22.99 1.23
C PHE A 207 19.37 21.90 1.08
N ILE A 208 18.63 21.88 -0.02
CA ILE A 208 17.63 20.84 -0.27
C ILE A 208 18.31 19.50 -0.61
N SER A 209 17.91 18.45 0.11
CA SER A 209 18.38 17.07 -0.10
C SER A 209 17.33 16.16 -0.71
N ALA A 210 16.05 16.52 -0.62
CA ALA A 210 14.97 15.83 -1.32
C ALA A 210 14.93 16.21 -2.81
N ASP A 211 14.54 15.25 -3.65
CA ASP A 211 14.24 15.48 -5.08
C ASP A 211 12.91 16.24 -5.18
N TYR A 212 12.96 17.56 -4.99
CA TYR A 212 11.81 18.46 -5.03
C TYR A 212 11.93 19.41 -6.22
N ASP A 213 10.93 19.40 -7.10
CA ASP A 213 10.84 20.31 -8.24
C ASP A 213 9.94 21.49 -7.88
N PHE A 214 10.53 22.64 -7.60
CA PHE A 214 9.79 23.86 -7.30
C PHE A 214 9.70 24.75 -8.53
N SER A 215 8.46 24.95 -9.01
CA SER A 215 8.16 25.93 -10.05
C SER A 215 7.60 27.22 -9.41
N PRO A 216 8.29 28.38 -9.54
CA PRO A 216 7.90 29.66 -8.92
C PRO A 216 6.47 30.13 -9.28
N CYS A 217 5.94 29.73 -10.44
CA CYS A 217 4.59 30.09 -10.92
C CYS A 217 3.43 29.33 -10.26
N SER A 218 3.68 28.32 -9.43
CA SER A 218 2.64 27.62 -8.66
C SER A 218 2.29 28.40 -7.40
N SER A 219 1.64 29.56 -7.53
CA SER A 219 1.18 30.32 -6.36
C SER A 219 -0.10 29.70 -5.82
N GLY A 220 0.01 28.88 -4.78
CA GLY A 220 -1.15 28.44 -4.00
C GLY A 220 -1.96 29.64 -3.50
N THR A 221 -3.28 29.50 -3.36
CA THR A 221 -4.18 30.63 -3.10
C THR A 221 -4.37 30.94 -1.60
N SER A 222 -3.97 30.01 -0.73
CA SER A 222 -4.31 30.02 0.70
C SER A 222 -3.29 30.75 1.58
N VAL A 223 -3.75 31.23 2.72
CA VAL A 223 -2.92 31.76 3.82
C VAL A 223 -2.62 30.60 4.77
N GLY A 224 -1.37 30.16 4.80
CA GLY A 224 -0.94 29.05 5.65
C GLY A 224 -0.70 29.49 7.09
N VAL A 225 -1.21 28.72 8.04
CA VAL A 225 -1.04 28.96 9.48
C VAL A 225 -0.49 27.68 10.13
N PRO A 226 0.84 27.48 10.15
CA PRO A 226 1.45 26.35 10.82
C PRO A 226 1.45 26.57 12.34
N LEU A 227 0.83 25.65 13.05
CA LEU A 227 0.81 25.60 14.50
C LEU A 227 2.08 24.94 15.03
N GLN A 228 2.33 25.13 16.32
CA GLN A 228 3.55 24.67 16.99
C GLN A 228 3.19 23.86 18.23
N VAL A 229 4.15 23.12 18.79
CA VAL A 229 3.94 22.41 20.05
C VAL A 229 3.75 23.42 21.18
N GLU A 230 2.66 23.28 21.92
CA GLU A 230 2.14 24.30 22.84
C GLU A 230 3.07 24.57 24.04
N ASP A 231 3.79 23.54 24.47
CA ASP A 231 4.68 23.56 25.63
C ASP A 231 6.18 23.68 25.26
N ASP A 232 6.49 23.94 23.99
CA ASP A 232 7.85 24.21 23.52
C ASP A 232 8.33 25.60 24.00
N SER A 233 9.64 25.71 24.28
CA SER A 233 10.28 26.99 24.64
C SER A 233 9.94 28.15 23.69
N ASN A 234 9.77 27.88 22.40
CA ASN A 234 9.38 28.85 21.38
C ASN A 234 8.03 29.52 21.68
N LEU A 235 7.02 28.76 22.11
CA LEU A 235 5.71 29.29 22.46
C LEU A 235 5.67 29.79 23.91
N VAL A 236 6.34 29.08 24.81
CA VAL A 236 6.34 29.39 26.25
C VAL A 236 7.06 30.72 26.56
N ALA A 237 8.22 30.95 25.94
CA ALA A 237 9.10 32.09 26.24
C ALA A 237 9.16 33.12 25.10
N PHE A 238 9.18 32.68 23.85
CA PHE A 238 9.50 33.53 22.69
C PHE A 238 8.29 33.86 21.80
N GLY A 239 7.08 33.48 22.20
CA GLY A 239 5.86 33.68 21.42
C GLY A 239 5.34 35.12 21.39
N SER A 240 5.98 36.07 22.08
CA SER A 240 5.53 37.47 22.18
C SER A 240 4.06 37.62 22.65
N SER A 241 3.63 36.74 23.56
CA SER A 241 2.24 36.62 24.06
C SER A 241 1.24 36.00 23.07
N TYR A 242 1.69 35.49 21.93
CA TYR A 242 0.90 34.64 21.06
C TYR A 242 1.06 33.16 21.43
N ASP A 243 -0.01 32.41 21.19
CA ASP A 243 -0.15 30.97 21.27
C ASP A 243 -0.93 30.47 20.02
N ASN A 244 -1.13 29.15 19.88
CA ASN A 244 -1.85 28.60 18.71
C ASN A 244 -3.25 29.22 18.55
N SER A 245 -3.97 29.47 19.65
CA SER A 245 -5.32 30.03 19.64
C SER A 245 -5.35 31.48 19.14
N SER A 246 -4.47 32.32 19.67
CA SER A 246 -4.34 33.73 19.28
C SER A 246 -3.71 33.89 17.89
N LEU A 247 -2.86 32.97 17.44
CA LEU A 247 -2.39 32.91 16.04
C LEU A 247 -3.55 32.67 15.06
N ILE A 248 -4.44 31.73 15.36
CA ILE A 248 -5.65 31.48 14.56
C ILE A 248 -6.58 32.70 14.61
N ALA A 249 -6.80 33.28 15.79
CA ALA A 249 -7.62 34.48 15.95
C ALA A 249 -7.04 35.68 15.18
N TYR A 250 -5.73 35.89 15.24
CA TYR A 250 -5.02 36.91 14.48
C TYR A 250 -5.23 36.69 12.98
N SER A 251 -5.00 35.46 12.49
CA SER A 251 -5.20 35.11 11.09
C SER A 251 -6.63 35.40 10.63
N ASN A 252 -7.65 34.99 11.39
CA ASN A 252 -9.06 35.28 11.09
C ASN A 252 -9.41 36.77 11.08
N CYS A 253 -8.83 37.57 11.99
CA CYS A 253 -9.06 39.01 12.04
C CYS A 253 -8.50 39.75 10.82
N PHE A 254 -7.31 39.35 10.36
CA PHE A 254 -6.56 40.06 9.33
C PHE A 254 -6.63 39.42 7.94
N ARG A 255 -7.13 38.17 7.83
CA ARG A 255 -7.33 37.42 6.59
C ARG A 255 -8.70 36.73 6.65
N LYS A 256 -9.64 37.21 5.86
CA LYS A 256 -11.07 36.84 5.97
C LYS A 256 -11.49 35.62 5.15
N LYS A 257 -10.62 35.07 4.29
CA LYS A 257 -10.89 33.91 3.42
C LYS A 257 -9.60 33.13 3.14
N ASP A 258 -9.75 31.83 2.85
CA ASP A 258 -8.70 30.91 2.38
C ASP A 258 -7.60 30.61 3.41
N ILE A 259 -7.94 30.47 4.70
CA ILE A 259 -6.98 30.05 5.73
C ILE A 259 -6.82 28.54 5.70
N LEU A 260 -5.57 28.08 5.60
CA LEU A 260 -5.17 26.68 5.67
C LEU A 260 -4.31 26.47 6.92
N VAL A 261 -4.84 25.77 7.92
CA VAL A 261 -4.17 25.54 9.21
C VAL A 261 -3.43 24.20 9.16
N ARG A 262 -2.12 24.22 9.44
CA ARG A 262 -1.31 23.00 9.57
C ARG A 262 -1.05 22.70 11.04
N VAL A 263 -1.60 21.59 11.52
CA VAL A 263 -1.35 21.11 12.89
C VAL A 263 0.07 20.56 13.00
N HIS A 264 0.77 20.86 14.10
CA HIS A 264 2.08 20.29 14.34
C HIS A 264 1.94 18.79 14.66
N PRO A 265 2.72 17.88 14.05
CA PRO A 265 2.59 16.42 14.29
C PRO A 265 2.72 16.01 15.75
N ASN A 266 3.54 16.73 16.51
CA ASN A 266 3.75 16.51 17.96
C ASN A 266 2.88 17.42 18.86
N SER A 267 1.85 18.08 18.33
CA SER A 267 0.89 18.81 19.19
C SER A 267 0.11 17.81 20.04
N ILE A 268 -0.16 18.19 21.29
CA ILE A 268 -0.98 17.39 22.21
C ILE A 268 -2.48 17.61 21.99
N PHE A 269 -2.87 18.58 21.15
CA PHE A 269 -4.26 18.95 20.90
C PHE A 269 -4.66 18.73 19.44
N THR A 270 -5.90 18.28 19.25
CA THR A 270 -6.55 18.21 17.94
C THR A 270 -7.46 19.42 17.73
N ILE A 271 -7.55 19.91 16.50
CA ILE A 271 -8.41 21.05 16.16
C ILE A 271 -9.74 20.58 15.61
N ASN A 272 -10.83 21.15 16.15
CA ASN A 272 -12.18 20.95 15.62
C ASN A 272 -12.39 21.77 14.35
N LYS A 273 -13.13 21.22 13.38
CA LYS A 273 -13.50 21.94 12.14
C LYS A 273 -14.29 23.20 12.47
N GLY A 274 -13.77 24.37 12.09
CA GLY A 274 -14.48 25.63 12.25
C GLY A 274 -13.89 26.74 11.37
N GLY A 275 -14.62 27.19 10.36
CA GLY A 275 -14.33 28.42 9.58
C GLY A 275 -13.04 28.47 8.74
N PHE A 276 -12.12 27.52 8.89
CA PHE A 276 -10.85 27.38 8.15
C PHE A 276 -10.62 25.92 7.72
N GLU A 277 -9.77 25.70 6.72
CA GLU A 277 -9.38 24.37 6.25
C GLU A 277 -8.21 23.83 7.06
N ILE A 278 -8.15 22.50 7.22
CA ILE A 278 -7.05 21.81 7.89
C ILE A 278 -6.18 21.17 6.82
N ASP A 279 -4.88 21.42 6.89
CA ASP A 279 -3.88 20.84 5.98
C ASP A 279 -3.65 19.36 6.27
N GLU A 280 -3.72 18.54 5.22
CA GLU A 280 -3.41 17.10 5.25
C GLU A 280 -2.12 16.78 4.47
N SER A 281 -1.34 17.81 4.10
CA SER A 281 -0.08 17.62 3.37
C SER A 281 0.91 16.74 4.17
N PRO A 282 1.59 15.78 3.52
CA PRO A 282 2.49 14.84 4.18
C PRO A 282 3.73 15.52 4.80
N ASN A 283 4.11 16.72 4.35
CA ASN A 283 5.26 17.47 4.85
C ASN A 283 5.05 18.99 4.75
N SER A 284 5.95 19.76 5.38
CA SER A 284 5.92 21.22 5.36
C SER A 284 6.11 21.83 3.96
N LEU A 285 6.85 21.18 3.05
CA LEU A 285 7.13 21.69 1.70
C LEU A 285 5.89 21.72 0.82
N GLU A 286 5.10 20.65 0.87
CA GLU A 286 3.83 20.55 0.14
C GLU A 286 2.81 21.55 0.69
N PHE A 287 2.73 21.69 2.01
CA PHE A 287 1.92 22.73 2.67
C PHE A 287 2.32 24.15 2.23
N ILE A 288 3.62 24.47 2.24
CA ILE A 288 4.14 25.78 1.81
C ILE A 288 3.80 26.03 0.33
N SER A 289 3.80 24.98 -0.50
CA SER A 289 3.52 25.10 -1.92
C SER A 289 2.06 25.44 -2.20
N ALA A 290 1.14 24.93 -1.37
CA ALA A 290 -0.29 25.29 -1.38
C ALA A 290 -0.60 26.71 -0.87
N CYS A 291 0.37 27.41 -0.28
CA CYS A 291 0.18 28.72 0.35
C CYS A 291 0.79 29.87 -0.46
N LYS A 292 0.10 31.02 -0.52
CA LYS A 292 0.69 32.29 -1.03
C LYS A 292 1.52 33.01 0.01
N GLU A 293 1.10 32.93 1.27
CA GLU A 293 1.75 33.55 2.41
C GLU A 293 1.60 32.64 3.63
N ILE A 294 2.58 32.70 4.52
CA ILE A 294 2.59 31.99 5.79
C ILE A 294 2.52 32.99 6.93
N ILE A 295 1.64 32.76 7.90
CA ILE A 295 1.57 33.51 9.16
C ILE A 295 1.90 32.53 10.28
N THR A 296 2.99 32.78 11.00
CA THR A 296 3.42 31.93 12.11
C THR A 296 3.94 32.77 13.27
N ILE A 297 4.04 32.16 14.45
CA ILE A 297 4.66 32.81 15.61
C ILE A 297 6.17 32.83 15.38
N ASN A 298 6.81 31.66 15.40
CA ASN A 298 8.26 31.51 15.22
C ASN A 298 8.66 30.10 14.73
N SER A 299 7.76 29.41 14.02
CA SER A 299 8.00 28.06 13.48
C SER A 299 9.10 28.03 12.41
N SER A 300 9.88 26.95 12.36
CA SER A 300 10.85 26.68 11.28
C SER A 300 10.22 26.69 9.89
N VAL A 301 8.93 26.35 9.79
CA VAL A 301 8.13 26.44 8.55
C VAL A 301 8.14 27.87 7.99
N GLY A 302 8.27 28.89 8.83
CA GLY A 302 8.45 30.28 8.39
C GLY A 302 9.76 30.51 7.63
N LEU A 303 10.87 29.90 8.06
CA LEU A 303 12.14 29.97 7.32
C LEU A 303 12.07 29.16 6.02
N GLU A 304 11.49 27.95 6.08
CA GLU A 304 11.27 27.12 4.89
C GLU A 304 10.48 27.90 3.84
N ALA A 305 9.42 28.60 4.24
CA ALA A 305 8.59 29.42 3.36
C ALA A 305 9.37 30.54 2.65
N LEU A 306 10.38 31.13 3.29
CA LEU A 306 11.27 32.10 2.65
C LEU A 306 12.13 31.47 1.54
N LEU A 307 12.53 30.20 1.67
CA LEU A 307 13.25 29.46 0.63
C LEU A 307 12.38 29.12 -0.59
N PHE A 308 11.07 29.14 -0.43
CA PHE A 308 10.08 28.99 -1.50
C PHE A 308 9.44 30.31 -1.91
N GLU A 309 10.10 31.42 -1.54
CA GLU A 309 9.74 32.78 -1.97
C GLU A 309 8.29 33.14 -1.59
N ARG A 310 7.79 32.56 -0.50
CA ARG A 310 6.49 32.90 0.08
C ARG A 310 6.64 34.10 0.99
N LYS A 311 5.59 34.92 1.03
CA LYS A 311 5.52 36.00 2.01
C LYS A 311 5.34 35.41 3.41
N VAL A 312 6.11 35.87 4.39
CA VAL A 312 6.05 35.37 5.77
C VAL A 312 5.73 36.51 6.73
N THR A 313 4.78 36.28 7.64
CA THR A 313 4.47 37.15 8.76
C THR A 313 4.86 36.42 10.04
N LEU A 314 5.77 37.01 10.81
CA LEU A 314 6.25 36.48 12.10
C LEU A 314 5.68 37.29 13.25
N LEU A 315 5.08 36.61 14.22
CA LEU A 315 4.45 37.24 15.40
C LEU A 315 5.31 37.12 16.68
N GLY A 316 6.18 36.12 16.74
CA GLY A 316 7.08 35.85 17.86
C GLY A 316 8.53 36.26 17.58
N ASP A 317 9.36 36.20 18.62
CA ASP A 317 10.81 36.33 18.50
C ASP A 317 11.38 35.06 17.85
N SER A 318 12.32 35.25 16.92
CA SER A 318 13.01 34.16 16.21
C SER A 318 14.33 34.64 15.61
N SER A 319 15.29 33.73 15.50
CA SER A 319 16.60 34.02 14.90
C SER A 319 16.53 34.50 13.44
N PHE A 320 15.43 34.28 12.72
CA PHE A 320 15.26 34.66 11.33
C PHE A 320 14.29 35.83 11.12
N ALA A 321 13.84 36.50 12.19
CA ALA A 321 12.93 37.63 12.09
C ALA A 321 13.50 38.83 11.31
N PHE A 322 14.83 39.01 11.31
CA PHE A 322 15.50 40.11 10.60
C PHE A 322 15.59 39.91 9.07
N LEU A 323 15.30 38.69 8.57
CA LEU A 323 15.47 38.36 7.15
C LEU A 323 14.51 39.12 6.22
N THR A 324 13.36 39.55 6.74
CA THR A 324 12.34 40.29 5.97
C THR A 324 12.42 41.81 6.16
N GLN A 325 13.43 42.31 6.89
CA GLN A 325 13.55 43.72 7.26
C GLN A 325 14.46 44.54 6.33
N GLY A 326 14.99 43.94 5.27
CA GLY A 326 15.85 44.65 4.31
C GLY A 326 15.09 45.68 3.48
N SER A 327 15.77 46.77 3.12
CA SER A 327 15.22 47.86 2.31
C SER A 327 14.96 47.49 0.84
N SER A 328 15.49 46.36 0.37
CA SER A 328 15.35 45.85 -1.00
C SER A 328 15.27 44.32 -1.02
N CYS A 329 14.73 43.76 -2.11
CA CYS A 329 14.67 42.31 -2.32
C CYS A 329 16.06 41.67 -2.28
N GLU A 330 17.05 42.30 -2.93
CA GLU A 330 18.46 41.85 -2.91
C GLU A 330 19.02 41.82 -1.47
N GLY A 331 18.71 42.84 -0.66
CA GLY A 331 19.13 42.91 0.74
C GLY A 331 18.55 41.78 1.59
N ASN A 332 17.34 41.31 1.29
CA ASN A 332 16.72 40.16 1.95
C ASN A 332 17.40 38.84 1.56
N VAL A 333 17.76 38.67 0.28
CA VAL A 333 18.46 37.46 -0.16
C VAL A 333 19.88 37.37 0.42
N LYS A 334 20.60 38.50 0.53
CA LYS A 334 21.91 38.54 1.21
C LYS A 334 21.81 38.16 2.69
N ARG A 335 20.78 38.63 3.39
CA ARG A 335 20.47 38.22 4.78
C ARG A 335 20.20 36.73 4.89
N LEU A 336 19.35 36.19 4.01
CA LEU A 336 19.03 34.76 3.98
C LEU A 336 20.28 33.91 3.69
N ALA A 337 21.12 34.33 2.75
CA ALA A 337 22.38 33.66 2.42
C ALA A 337 23.32 33.58 3.63
N PHE A 338 23.55 34.71 4.30
CA PHE A 338 24.34 34.75 5.53
C PHE A 338 23.74 33.84 6.61
N TYR A 339 22.44 33.92 6.81
CA TYR A 339 21.77 33.12 7.84
C TYR A 339 21.98 31.62 7.60
N MET A 340 21.77 31.15 6.37
CA MET A 340 21.91 29.73 6.04
C MET A 340 23.36 29.22 6.10
N PHE A 341 24.33 30.03 5.67
CA PHE A 341 25.70 29.56 5.47
C PHE A 341 26.67 29.96 6.59
N CYS A 342 26.39 31.02 7.35
CA CYS A 342 27.28 31.56 8.38
C CYS A 342 26.67 31.53 9.79
N TYR A 343 25.36 31.74 9.92
CA TYR A 343 24.68 31.67 11.21
C TYR A 343 24.33 30.23 11.57
N LEU A 344 23.56 29.56 10.71
CA LEU A 344 23.34 28.12 10.80
C LEU A 344 24.65 27.38 10.55
N ILE A 345 24.86 26.32 11.33
CA ILE A 345 26.05 25.49 11.24
C ILE A 345 25.67 24.08 10.74
N PRO A 346 26.58 23.33 10.10
CA PRO A 346 26.38 21.92 9.84
C PRO A 346 26.09 21.17 11.15
N PHE A 347 25.05 20.32 11.17
CA PHE A 347 24.56 19.69 12.41
C PHE A 347 25.65 19.04 13.27
N ASN A 348 26.52 18.22 12.67
CA ASN A 348 27.58 17.54 13.42
C ASN A 348 28.65 18.49 13.98
N SER A 349 28.85 19.67 13.39
CA SER A 349 29.81 20.66 13.92
C SER A 349 29.41 21.20 15.29
N ALA A 350 28.12 21.16 15.64
CA ALA A 350 27.62 21.56 16.97
C ALA A 350 28.21 20.71 18.11
N PHE A 351 28.63 19.49 17.80
CA PHE A 351 29.09 18.50 18.76
C PHE A 351 30.61 18.23 18.65
N ASP A 352 31.31 18.88 17.71
CA ASP A 352 32.75 18.74 17.50
C ASP A 352 33.55 19.69 18.42
N PRO A 353 34.34 19.16 19.38
CA PRO A 353 35.19 19.98 20.25
C PRO A 353 36.13 20.94 19.52
N ASN A 354 36.62 20.56 18.32
CA ASN A 354 37.52 21.41 17.54
C ASN A 354 36.79 22.62 16.97
N TYR A 355 35.57 22.41 16.47
CA TYR A 355 34.73 23.50 15.97
C TYR A 355 34.35 24.45 17.11
N ILE A 356 33.99 23.92 18.29
CA ILE A 356 33.67 24.73 19.47
C ILE A 356 34.86 25.63 19.84
N ARG A 357 36.07 25.05 19.97
CA ARG A 357 37.28 25.83 20.28
C ARG A 357 37.67 26.80 19.17
N PHE A 358 37.44 26.45 17.92
CA PHE A 358 37.59 27.37 16.80
C PHE A 358 36.65 28.58 16.94
N ARG A 359 35.37 28.36 17.28
CA ARG A 359 34.40 29.44 17.48
C ARG A 359 34.74 30.33 18.69
N LEU A 360 35.37 29.78 19.74
CA LEU A 360 35.86 30.55 20.89
C LEU A 360 37.00 31.52 20.55
N GLN A 361 37.68 31.34 19.41
CA GLN A 361 38.71 32.26 18.94
C GLN A 361 38.12 33.50 18.24
N SER A 362 36.79 33.63 18.21
CA SER A 362 36.05 34.69 17.51
C SER A 362 36.48 34.85 16.04
N PRO A 363 36.42 33.79 15.23
CA PRO A 363 36.81 33.83 13.83
C PRO A 363 35.88 34.74 13.02
N SER A 364 36.40 35.30 11.93
CA SER A 364 35.62 36.09 10.97
C SER A 364 34.49 35.27 10.33
N ALA A 365 33.48 35.93 9.79
CA ALA A 365 32.40 35.25 9.06
C ALA A 365 32.94 34.42 7.90
N LEU A 366 34.00 34.90 7.24
CA LEU A 366 34.70 34.19 6.17
C LEU A 366 35.34 32.87 6.65
N GLU A 367 35.99 32.87 7.80
CA GLU A 367 36.61 31.67 8.37
C GLU A 367 35.56 30.65 8.79
N ILE A 368 34.45 31.13 9.39
CA ILE A 368 33.30 30.28 9.75
C ILE A 368 32.72 29.62 8.48
N LEU A 369 32.48 30.40 7.43
CA LEU A 369 31.97 29.90 6.16
C LEU A 369 32.91 28.84 5.56
N LYS A 370 34.22 29.07 5.58
CA LYS A 370 35.21 28.10 5.10
C LYS A 370 35.15 26.79 5.89
N TRP A 371 34.94 26.86 7.20
CA TRP A 371 34.74 25.66 8.02
C TRP A 371 33.47 24.93 7.61
N HIS A 372 32.34 25.63 7.50
CA HIS A 372 31.06 25.03 7.14
C HIS A 372 31.11 24.38 5.76
N MET A 373 31.71 25.05 4.78
CA MET A 373 31.92 24.49 3.44
C MET A 373 32.75 23.21 3.48
N ARG A 374 33.83 23.18 4.27
CA ARG A 374 34.65 21.98 4.45
C ARG A 374 33.85 20.84 5.07
N ALA A 375 33.04 21.13 6.08
CA ALA A 375 32.15 20.14 6.70
C ALA A 375 31.08 19.62 5.73
N TYR A 376 30.63 20.45 4.78
CA TYR A 376 29.77 20.03 3.66
C TYR A 376 30.50 19.33 2.52
N GLY A 377 31.84 19.19 2.59
CA GLY A 377 32.67 18.49 1.60
C GLY A 377 33.42 19.39 0.61
N TYR A 378 33.32 20.71 0.72
CA TYR A 378 33.89 21.67 -0.24
C TYR A 378 35.08 22.43 0.35
N ILE A 379 36.25 22.36 -0.31
CA ILE A 379 37.47 23.05 0.12
C ILE A 379 37.75 24.21 -0.84
N PHE A 380 37.98 25.39 -0.28
CA PHE A 380 38.31 26.60 -1.04
C PHE A 380 39.63 27.19 -0.56
N GLU A 381 40.54 27.42 -1.51
CA GLU A 381 41.80 28.14 -1.27
C GLU A 381 41.74 29.51 -1.94
N GLY A 382 42.08 30.58 -1.20
CA GLY A 382 42.11 31.96 -1.70
C GLY A 382 41.29 32.98 -0.90
N LYS A 383 41.38 34.25 -1.34
CA LYS A 383 40.56 35.37 -0.87
C LYS A 383 39.37 35.55 -1.79
N SER A 384 38.18 35.55 -1.19
CA SER A 384 36.90 35.79 -1.85
C SER A 384 35.95 36.35 -0.80
N SER A 385 34.99 37.14 -1.24
CA SER A 385 33.75 37.48 -0.52
C SER A 385 33.02 36.22 -0.05
N LEU A 386 32.12 36.40 0.93
CA LEU A 386 31.22 35.36 1.41
C LEU A 386 30.34 34.81 0.28
N ILE A 387 29.69 35.69 -0.49
CA ILE A 387 28.82 35.28 -1.60
C ILE A 387 29.61 34.50 -2.66
N GLY A 388 30.81 34.96 -3.02
CA GLY A 388 31.66 34.26 -3.98
C GLY A 388 32.02 32.83 -3.54
N ILE A 389 32.24 32.59 -2.24
CA ILE A 389 32.42 31.22 -1.72
C ILE A 389 31.12 30.42 -1.81
N MET A 390 29.99 31.00 -1.38
CA MET A 390 28.69 30.34 -1.44
C MET A 390 28.35 29.89 -2.86
N LYS A 391 28.47 30.78 -3.86
CA LYS A 391 28.19 30.46 -5.28
C LYS A 391 29.08 29.35 -5.81
N ARG A 392 30.38 29.37 -5.50
CA ARG A 392 31.26 28.27 -5.89
C ARG A 392 30.82 26.96 -5.22
N GLY A 393 30.42 27.00 -3.96
CA GLY A 393 29.82 25.85 -3.25
C GLY A 393 28.57 25.31 -3.97
N VAL A 394 27.67 26.19 -4.40
CA VAL A 394 26.48 25.82 -5.21
C VAL A 394 26.90 25.17 -6.52
N VAL A 395 27.87 25.74 -7.25
CA VAL A 395 28.36 25.19 -8.51
C VAL A 395 28.98 23.80 -8.30
N TYR A 396 29.83 23.63 -7.28
CA TYR A 396 30.41 22.32 -6.96
C TYR A 396 29.34 21.30 -6.58
N CYS A 397 28.35 21.68 -5.75
CA CYS A 397 27.21 20.84 -5.40
C CYS A 397 26.45 20.39 -6.65
N ASN A 398 26.16 21.30 -7.57
CA ASN A 398 25.47 20.99 -8.82
C ASN A 398 26.33 20.09 -9.74
N MET A 399 27.64 20.32 -9.80
CA MET A 399 28.56 19.45 -10.54
C MET A 399 28.64 18.04 -9.94
N GLU A 400 28.60 17.89 -8.62
CA GLU A 400 28.53 16.58 -7.96
C GLU A 400 27.21 15.88 -8.24
N LYS A 401 26.08 16.59 -8.15
CA LYS A 401 24.76 16.07 -8.54
C LYS A 401 24.77 15.58 -10.00
N LEU A 402 25.37 16.37 -10.91
CA LEU A 402 25.55 15.99 -12.32
C LEU A 402 26.50 14.79 -12.52
N LYS A 403 27.60 14.70 -11.76
CA LYS A 403 28.52 13.55 -11.80
C LYS A 403 27.85 12.28 -11.30
N GLN A 404 27.09 12.36 -10.20
CA GLN A 404 26.33 11.24 -9.67
C GLN A 404 25.26 10.80 -10.68
N LEU A 405 24.58 11.73 -11.32
CA LEU A 405 23.64 11.43 -12.40
C LEU A 405 24.33 10.74 -13.58
N ASN A 406 25.47 11.26 -14.05
CA ASN A 406 26.26 10.65 -15.12
C ASN A 406 26.83 9.27 -14.74
N SER A 407 27.23 9.06 -13.49
CA SER A 407 27.67 7.76 -12.98
C SER A 407 26.52 6.75 -12.99
N ARG A 408 25.33 7.16 -12.52
CA ARG A 408 24.11 6.34 -12.57
C ARG A 408 23.74 5.98 -14.01
N ILE A 409 23.85 6.93 -14.94
CA ILE A 409 23.64 6.70 -16.38
C ILE A 409 24.67 5.70 -16.94
N THR A 410 25.96 5.89 -16.61
CA THR A 410 27.06 5.03 -17.10
C THR A 410 26.96 3.61 -16.55
N GLU A 411 26.64 3.45 -15.26
CA GLU A 411 26.34 2.14 -14.66
C GLU A 411 25.10 1.50 -15.29
N GLY A 412 24.07 2.29 -15.60
CA GLY A 412 22.90 1.84 -16.34
C GLY A 412 23.27 1.26 -17.70
N ILE A 413 24.10 1.96 -18.47
CA ILE A 413 24.63 1.53 -19.78
C ILE A 413 25.48 0.25 -19.64
N GLY A 414 26.35 0.18 -18.63
CA GLY A 414 27.17 -1.00 -18.36
C GLY A 414 26.33 -2.24 -18.02
N ARG A 415 25.29 -2.09 -17.18
CA ARG A 415 24.37 -3.19 -16.84
C ARG A 415 23.58 -3.68 -18.07
N LEU A 416 23.15 -2.76 -18.95
CA LEU A 416 22.49 -3.11 -20.21
C LEU A 416 23.43 -3.85 -21.17
N GLY A 417 24.71 -3.51 -21.20
CA GLY A 417 25.74 -4.22 -21.97
C GLY A 417 25.95 -5.66 -21.51
N ALA A 418 25.99 -5.90 -20.19
CA ALA A 418 26.14 -7.23 -19.61
C ALA A 418 24.88 -8.11 -19.83
N GLU A 419 23.68 -7.56 -19.61
CA GLU A 419 22.39 -8.23 -19.87
C GLU A 419 22.29 -8.69 -21.34
N LYS A 420 22.80 -7.89 -22.29
CA LYS A 420 22.84 -8.25 -23.72
C LYS A 420 23.75 -9.45 -24.01
N GLN A 421 24.92 -9.53 -23.37
CA GLN A 421 25.85 -10.65 -23.57
C GLN A 421 25.29 -11.96 -22.99
N GLU A 422 24.65 -11.90 -21.82
CA GLU A 422 24.04 -13.05 -21.16
C GLU A 422 22.87 -13.63 -21.98
N LEU A 423 22.03 -12.76 -22.57
CA LEU A 423 20.96 -13.18 -23.48
C LEU A 423 21.49 -13.88 -24.75
N LEU A 424 22.59 -13.38 -25.33
CA LEU A 424 23.20 -14.01 -26.51
C LEU A 424 23.76 -15.41 -26.20
N GLN A 425 24.35 -15.58 -25.02
CA GLN A 425 24.88 -16.87 -24.58
C GLN A 425 23.74 -17.88 -24.30
N ARG A 426 22.67 -17.42 -23.66
CA ARG A 426 21.48 -18.24 -23.40
C ARG A 426 20.79 -18.69 -24.69
N GLN A 427 20.77 -17.84 -25.72
CA GLN A 427 20.20 -18.18 -27.02
C GLN A 427 21.00 -19.30 -27.72
N GLN A 428 22.33 -19.28 -27.60
CA GLN A 428 23.19 -20.34 -28.16
C GLN A 428 23.04 -21.67 -27.41
N GLU A 429 22.89 -21.63 -26.08
CA GLU A 429 22.64 -22.83 -25.27
C GLU A 429 21.29 -23.49 -25.61
N LEU A 430 20.24 -22.68 -25.80
CA LEU A 430 18.91 -23.17 -26.16
C LEU A 430 18.89 -23.84 -27.54
N LEU A 431 19.62 -23.31 -28.53
CA LEU A 431 19.75 -23.93 -29.85
C LEU A 431 20.37 -25.32 -29.76
N LYS A 432 21.43 -25.47 -28.95
CA LYS A 432 22.11 -26.74 -28.73
C LYS A 432 21.21 -27.78 -28.04
N MET A 433 20.47 -27.35 -27.02
CA MET A 433 19.54 -28.21 -26.28
C MET A 433 18.40 -28.71 -27.16
N ASN A 434 17.93 -27.88 -28.11
CA ASN A 434 16.83 -28.24 -29.00
C ASN A 434 17.26 -29.28 -30.06
N GLU A 435 18.51 -29.22 -30.52
CA GLU A 435 19.10 -30.24 -31.40
C GLU A 435 19.25 -31.59 -30.68
N GLU A 436 19.70 -31.59 -29.42
CA GLU A 436 19.82 -32.79 -28.59
C GLU A 436 18.46 -33.43 -28.27
N LEU A 437 17.45 -32.60 -27.98
CA LEU A 437 16.09 -33.06 -27.69
C LEU A 437 15.43 -33.71 -28.91
N SER A 438 15.65 -33.17 -30.11
CA SER A 438 15.16 -33.73 -31.38
C SER A 438 15.70 -35.16 -31.61
N LEU A 439 17.00 -35.35 -31.38
CA LEU A 439 17.66 -36.65 -31.53
C LEU A 439 17.15 -37.68 -30.51
N SER A 440 16.96 -37.25 -29.25
CA SER A 440 16.42 -38.09 -28.18
C SER A 440 14.98 -38.53 -28.46
N ASN A 441 14.15 -37.64 -29.01
CA ASN A 441 12.77 -37.95 -29.35
C ASN A 441 12.65 -38.94 -30.52
N GLN A 442 13.56 -38.91 -31.50
CA GLN A 442 13.62 -39.94 -32.55
C GLN A 442 13.95 -41.32 -31.97
N LEU A 443 14.93 -41.41 -31.07
CA LEU A 443 15.32 -42.66 -30.42
C LEU A 443 14.22 -43.22 -29.50
N LEU A 444 13.49 -42.34 -28.81
CA LEU A 444 12.34 -42.72 -27.97
C LEU A 444 11.15 -43.22 -28.79
N ALA A 445 10.93 -42.68 -29.99
CA ALA A 445 9.87 -43.14 -30.88
C ALA A 445 10.10 -44.58 -31.39
N GLU A 446 11.36 -44.92 -31.71
CA GLU A 446 11.75 -46.27 -32.12
C GLU A 446 11.63 -47.27 -30.95
N SER A 447 12.12 -46.90 -29.76
CA SER A 447 12.04 -47.74 -28.55
C SER A 447 10.60 -48.02 -28.09
N ASN A 448 9.70 -47.04 -28.24
CA ASN A 448 8.29 -47.20 -27.87
C ASN A 448 7.52 -48.16 -28.80
N GLN A 449 7.92 -48.30 -30.06
CA GLN A 449 7.35 -49.30 -30.96
C GLN A 449 7.75 -50.73 -30.57
N ASP A 450 9.02 -50.93 -30.19
CA ASP A 450 9.52 -52.23 -29.75
C ASP A 450 8.88 -52.67 -28.42
N LEU A 451 8.77 -51.74 -27.46
CA LEU A 451 8.15 -51.96 -26.16
C LEU A 451 6.64 -52.25 -26.25
N ALA A 452 5.93 -51.72 -27.25
CA ALA A 452 4.53 -52.02 -27.47
C ALA A 452 4.30 -53.50 -27.87
N SER A 453 5.21 -54.07 -28.68
CA SER A 453 5.13 -55.49 -29.05
C SER A 453 5.51 -56.43 -27.91
N GLU A 454 6.39 -55.98 -27.01
CA GLU A 454 6.81 -56.73 -25.82
C GLU A 454 5.74 -56.70 -24.72
N ARG A 455 5.06 -55.56 -24.53
CA ARG A 455 3.94 -55.41 -23.58
C ARG A 455 2.77 -56.34 -23.89
N GLU A 456 2.48 -56.59 -25.16
CA GLU A 456 1.40 -57.51 -25.56
C GLU A 456 1.71 -58.97 -25.19
N LYS A 457 3.00 -59.36 -25.19
CA LYS A 457 3.45 -60.68 -24.73
C LYS A 457 3.54 -60.78 -23.20
N LEU A 458 3.98 -59.71 -22.52
CA LEU A 458 4.17 -59.70 -21.07
C LEU A 458 2.83 -59.65 -20.32
N THR A 459 1.82 -58.98 -20.87
CA THR A 459 0.48 -58.88 -20.27
C THR A 459 -0.23 -60.23 -20.22
N ARG A 460 0.03 -61.14 -21.18
CA ARG A 460 -0.46 -62.53 -21.14
C ARG A 460 0.24 -63.41 -20.08
N THR A 461 1.43 -63.01 -19.64
CA THR A 461 2.26 -63.81 -18.70
C THR A 461 2.08 -63.34 -17.24
N ILE A 462 1.76 -62.06 -17.03
CA ILE A 462 1.58 -61.46 -15.69
C ILE A 462 0.24 -61.87 -15.03
N THR A 463 -0.78 -62.25 -15.81
CA THR A 463 -2.07 -62.72 -15.25
C THR A 463 -1.96 -64.09 -14.56
N GLU A 464 -0.87 -64.82 -14.74
CA GLU A 464 -0.66 -66.17 -14.17
C GLU A 464 0.31 -66.22 -12.97
N GLN A 465 0.96 -65.11 -12.57
CA GLN A 465 2.01 -65.15 -11.52
C GLN A 465 1.87 -64.19 -10.33
N PHE A 466 0.79 -63.41 -10.23
CA PHE A 466 0.56 -62.55 -9.05
C PHE A 466 -0.20 -63.24 -7.89
N GLU A 467 0.00 -64.55 -7.73
CA GLU A 467 -0.03 -65.20 -6.41
C GLU A 467 1.41 -65.35 -5.90
N ARG A 468 1.84 -64.45 -4.99
CA ARG A 468 2.80 -64.64 -3.87
C ARG A 468 3.72 -63.42 -3.64
N GLY A 469 3.72 -62.97 -2.39
CA GLY A 469 4.97 -62.59 -1.70
C GLY A 469 5.18 -61.12 -1.34
N ARG A 470 4.74 -60.74 -0.12
CA ARG A 470 5.28 -59.62 0.66
C ARG A 470 6.74 -59.91 1.06
N PHE A 471 7.63 -58.91 1.05
CA PHE A 471 8.74 -58.80 2.02
C PHE A 471 9.53 -57.48 1.85
N LEU A 472 9.08 -56.35 2.45
CA LEU A 472 9.93 -55.15 2.63
C LEU A 472 9.42 -54.20 3.73
N ASP A 473 8.63 -54.71 4.69
CA ASP A 473 8.14 -53.95 5.85
C ASP A 473 8.92 -54.22 7.16
N GLU A 474 9.95 -55.06 7.14
CA GLU A 474 10.63 -55.50 8.37
C GLU A 474 11.93 -54.76 8.74
N ILE A 475 12.38 -53.76 7.97
CA ILE A 475 13.73 -53.17 8.21
C ILE A 475 13.71 -51.75 8.80
N LEU A 476 12.58 -51.03 8.79
CA LEU A 476 12.56 -49.61 9.20
C LEU A 476 12.10 -49.32 10.63
N ALA A 477 11.99 -50.34 11.50
CA ALA A 477 11.67 -50.17 12.91
C ALA A 477 12.90 -50.38 13.82
N SER A 478 13.63 -49.30 14.13
CA SER A 478 14.60 -49.29 15.25
C SER A 478 14.78 -47.87 15.81
N SER A 479 14.69 -47.73 17.13
CA SER A 479 14.53 -46.47 17.87
C SER A 479 15.59 -46.29 18.96
N SER A 480 16.35 -45.18 18.94
CA SER A 480 17.06 -44.69 20.14
C SER A 480 17.30 -43.19 20.12
N TRP A 481 16.72 -42.51 21.12
CA TRP A 481 16.51 -41.06 21.25
C TRP A 481 17.59 -40.36 22.11
N LYS A 482 18.65 -41.08 22.52
CA LYS A 482 19.68 -40.57 23.47
C LYS A 482 20.85 -39.81 22.82
N VAL A 483 20.91 -39.72 21.49
CA VAL A 483 22.06 -39.11 20.77
C VAL A 483 21.75 -37.71 20.22
N THR A 484 20.48 -37.31 20.11
CA THR A 484 20.10 -36.12 19.31
C THR A 484 19.72 -34.87 20.12
N ALA A 485 19.92 -34.87 21.45
CA ALA A 485 19.43 -33.81 22.34
C ALA A 485 20.33 -32.53 22.44
N PRO A 486 21.68 -32.59 22.47
CA PRO A 486 22.47 -31.38 22.74
C PRO A 486 22.68 -30.46 21.53
N LEU A 487 22.54 -30.96 20.30
CA LEU A 487 22.78 -30.21 19.06
C LEU A 487 21.60 -29.33 18.61
N ARG A 488 20.49 -29.31 19.36
CA ARG A 488 19.28 -28.56 19.01
C ARG A 488 19.18 -27.16 19.67
N LYS A 489 20.14 -26.77 20.51
CA LYS A 489 20.09 -25.48 21.23
C LYS A 489 20.99 -24.36 20.71
N SER A 490 22.02 -24.63 19.90
CA SER A 490 22.93 -23.58 19.37
C SER A 490 22.56 -23.04 17.98
N ARG A 491 21.51 -23.58 17.33
CA ARG A 491 21.10 -23.21 15.96
C ARG A 491 20.14 -22.00 15.90
N ARG A 492 19.55 -21.61 17.05
CA ARG A 492 18.45 -20.63 17.17
C ARG A 492 18.90 -19.16 17.12
N LEU A 493 20.16 -18.87 17.46
CA LEU A 493 20.69 -17.50 17.53
C LEU A 493 21.34 -17.03 16.22
N TRP A 494 21.75 -17.95 15.36
CA TRP A 494 22.41 -17.63 14.09
C TRP A 494 21.44 -17.41 12.91
N TYR A 495 20.20 -17.91 13.00
CA TYR A 495 19.23 -17.88 11.89
C TYR A 495 18.35 -16.61 11.85
N SER A 496 18.13 -15.91 12.97
CA SER A 496 17.30 -14.68 12.98
C SER A 496 18.03 -13.47 12.38
N LEU A 497 19.35 -13.40 12.52
CA LEU A 497 20.17 -12.31 11.95
C LEU A 497 20.23 -12.35 10.41
N ILE A 498 20.18 -13.55 9.81
CA ILE A 498 20.31 -13.74 8.36
C ILE A 498 18.97 -13.47 7.63
N CYS A 499 17.83 -13.67 8.29
CA CYS A 499 16.50 -13.44 7.69
C CYS A 499 16.13 -11.95 7.60
N ALA A 500 16.52 -11.13 8.60
CA ALA A 500 16.24 -9.69 8.61
C ALA A 500 17.00 -8.91 7.51
N LEU A 501 18.22 -9.37 7.17
CA LEU A 501 19.05 -8.77 6.12
C LEU A 501 18.58 -9.13 4.70
N LYS A 502 17.84 -10.23 4.50
CA LYS A 502 17.33 -10.65 3.19
C LYS A 502 16.05 -9.93 2.75
N VAL A 503 15.16 -9.56 3.68
CA VAL A 503 13.87 -8.92 3.36
C VAL A 503 14.03 -7.47 2.89
N LYS A 504 14.99 -6.71 3.46
CA LYS A 504 15.27 -5.31 3.05
C LYS A 504 16.00 -5.21 1.69
N ALA A 505 16.82 -6.20 1.33
CA ALA A 505 17.55 -6.22 0.06
C ALA A 505 16.66 -6.56 -1.17
N VAL A 506 15.59 -7.32 -0.97
CA VAL A 506 14.66 -7.75 -2.04
C VAL A 506 13.71 -6.62 -2.46
N LYS A 507 13.29 -5.73 -1.53
CA LYS A 507 12.40 -4.59 -1.84
C LYS A 507 13.10 -3.47 -2.64
N ALA A 508 14.38 -3.20 -2.36
CA ALA A 508 15.15 -2.14 -3.03
C ALA A 508 15.67 -2.51 -4.42
N GLY A 509 15.92 -3.80 -4.68
CA GLY A 509 16.42 -4.30 -5.98
C GLY A 509 15.35 -4.43 -7.07
N HIS A 510 14.08 -4.17 -6.74
CA HIS A 510 12.89 -4.42 -7.55
C HIS A 510 12.33 -3.13 -8.18
N ALA A 511 12.19 -2.05 -7.41
CA ALA A 511 11.83 -0.73 -7.93
C ALA A 511 12.82 -0.22 -9.01
N LEU A 512 14.10 -0.60 -8.87
CA LEU A 512 15.14 -0.30 -9.85
C LEU A 512 15.04 -1.14 -11.15
N ARG A 513 14.31 -2.26 -11.15
CA ARG A 513 14.10 -3.17 -12.30
C ARG A 513 12.89 -2.74 -13.13
N VAL A 514 11.81 -2.30 -12.47
CA VAL A 514 10.56 -1.73 -13.06
C VAL A 514 10.80 -0.52 -13.95
N ILE A 515 11.69 0.36 -13.50
CA ILE A 515 12.02 1.61 -14.19
C ILE A 515 12.94 1.34 -15.38
N LYS A 516 13.67 0.23 -15.34
CA LYS A 516 14.64 -0.18 -16.37
C LYS A 516 13.98 -0.92 -17.54
N SER A 517 12.82 -1.55 -17.33
CA SER A 517 12.12 -2.39 -18.32
C SER A 517 11.15 -1.62 -19.25
N GLU A 518 10.49 -0.54 -18.81
CA GLU A 518 9.62 0.31 -19.66
C GLU A 518 9.57 1.79 -19.22
N PRO A 519 10.40 2.69 -19.79
CA PRO A 519 10.51 4.10 -19.38
C PRO A 519 9.33 5.00 -19.80
N GLN A 520 8.41 4.53 -20.67
CA GLN A 520 7.25 5.32 -21.12
C GLN A 520 6.13 5.43 -20.08
N ILE A 521 6.12 4.55 -19.07
CA ILE A 521 5.17 4.58 -17.95
C ILE A 521 5.43 5.78 -17.04
N LEU A 522 6.70 6.13 -16.82
CA LEU A 522 7.10 7.34 -16.07
C LEU A 522 6.63 8.61 -16.81
N LEU A 523 6.77 8.65 -18.14
CA LEU A 523 6.32 9.78 -18.97
C LEU A 523 4.79 9.94 -19.04
N ARG A 524 4.02 8.84 -18.97
CA ARG A 524 2.55 8.89 -18.91
C ARG A 524 2.03 9.27 -17.53
N ALA A 525 2.67 8.78 -16.46
CA ALA A 525 2.39 9.20 -15.09
C ALA A 525 2.68 10.69 -14.91
N ILE A 526 3.83 11.17 -15.41
CA ILE A 526 4.20 12.60 -15.40
C ILE A 526 3.21 13.43 -16.23
N ARG A 527 2.80 13.00 -17.43
CA ARG A 527 1.78 13.72 -18.24
C ARG A 527 0.40 13.78 -17.59
N TYR A 528 -0.03 12.72 -16.91
CA TYR A 528 -1.31 12.69 -16.22
C TYR A 528 -1.33 13.58 -14.97
N ILE A 529 -0.22 13.56 -14.21
CA ILE A 529 0.03 14.46 -13.07
C ILE A 529 0.03 15.93 -13.52
N PHE A 530 0.61 16.21 -14.69
CA PHE A 530 0.67 17.57 -15.26
C PHE A 530 -0.69 18.13 -15.70
N ASN A 531 -1.63 17.29 -16.15
CA ASN A 531 -2.94 17.75 -16.67
C ASN A 531 -4.04 17.81 -15.60
N ASN A 532 -3.95 17.06 -14.49
CA ASN A 532 -5.05 16.89 -13.53
C ASN A 532 -4.71 17.18 -12.04
N GLY A 533 -3.44 17.48 -11.71
CA GLY A 533 -3.02 17.80 -10.34
C GLY A 533 -2.70 16.59 -9.45
N PHE A 534 -1.77 16.76 -8.51
CA PHE A 534 -1.11 15.67 -7.75
C PHE A 534 -2.04 14.93 -6.77
N THR A 535 -3.03 15.62 -6.16
CA THR A 535 -3.97 15.02 -5.20
C THR A 535 -5.03 14.14 -5.85
N ALA A 536 -5.50 14.47 -7.06
CA ALA A 536 -6.32 13.58 -7.89
C ALA A 536 -5.50 12.44 -8.54
N SER A 537 -4.17 12.50 -8.46
CA SER A 537 -3.24 11.57 -9.10
C SER A 537 -2.52 10.62 -8.14
N SER A 538 -2.36 10.96 -6.85
CA SER A 538 -1.65 10.13 -5.85
C SER A 538 -2.35 8.78 -5.59
N SER A 539 -3.68 8.79 -5.44
CA SER A 539 -4.50 7.56 -5.31
C SER A 539 -4.45 6.66 -6.54
N ARG A 540 -3.81 7.10 -7.62
CA ARG A 540 -3.70 6.40 -8.90
C ARG A 540 -2.25 6.12 -9.31
N VAL A 541 -1.29 6.89 -8.78
CA VAL A 541 0.16 6.70 -8.92
C VAL A 541 0.66 5.68 -7.89
N ASP A 542 0.16 5.68 -6.66
CA ASP A 542 0.34 4.56 -5.72
C ASP A 542 -0.34 3.30 -6.25
N ASP A 543 -1.46 3.47 -6.94
CA ASP A 543 -2.18 2.41 -7.62
C ASP A 543 -1.46 1.93 -8.90
N LEU A 544 -0.58 2.72 -9.52
CA LEU A 544 0.26 2.38 -10.68
C LEU A 544 1.62 1.82 -10.26
N LEU A 545 2.18 2.29 -9.15
CA LEU A 545 3.38 1.75 -8.51
C LEU A 545 3.07 0.45 -7.75
N ASN A 546 1.88 0.29 -7.17
CA ASN A 546 1.37 -0.99 -6.63
C ASN A 546 0.94 -1.96 -7.76
N ILE A 547 0.45 -1.48 -8.91
CA ILE A 547 0.33 -2.33 -10.12
C ILE A 547 1.69 -2.89 -10.50
N LYS A 548 2.77 -2.09 -10.49
CA LYS A 548 4.09 -2.59 -10.91
C LYS A 548 4.88 -3.30 -9.81
N TYR A 549 4.63 -3.03 -8.53
CA TYR A 549 5.17 -3.84 -7.43
C TYR A 549 4.57 -5.25 -7.45
N SER A 550 3.26 -5.38 -7.75
CA SER A 550 2.56 -6.66 -7.96
C SER A 550 2.86 -7.33 -9.32
N VAL A 551 3.20 -6.55 -10.36
CA VAL A 551 3.58 -7.07 -11.71
C VAL A 551 5.07 -7.44 -11.82
N GLU A 552 6.02 -6.81 -11.16
CA GLU A 552 7.41 -7.33 -11.19
C GLU A 552 7.65 -8.42 -10.14
N THR A 553 6.82 -8.56 -9.10
CA THR A 553 6.73 -9.84 -8.36
C THR A 553 6.03 -10.91 -9.20
N SER A 554 5.32 -10.54 -10.29
CA SER A 554 4.69 -11.47 -11.22
C SER A 554 5.65 -12.15 -12.22
N LEU A 555 6.95 -11.85 -12.20
CA LEU A 555 7.92 -12.64 -12.98
C LEU A 555 8.27 -13.98 -12.33
N SER A 556 7.79 -14.28 -11.11
CA SER A 556 7.95 -15.61 -10.52
C SER A 556 6.72 -16.23 -9.86
N GLY A 557 5.60 -15.49 -9.71
CA GLY A 557 4.30 -15.98 -9.19
C GLY A 557 4.44 -17.19 -8.26
N PHE A 558 3.72 -18.27 -8.59
CA PHE A 558 3.99 -19.61 -8.07
C PHE A 558 4.92 -20.45 -8.98
N LYS A 559 5.28 -19.94 -10.18
CA LYS A 559 5.94 -20.68 -11.28
C LYS A 559 7.35 -21.21 -10.98
N HIS A 560 8.05 -20.64 -10.00
CA HIS A 560 9.44 -21.02 -9.67
C HIS A 560 9.63 -21.56 -8.26
N GLN A 561 8.53 -21.89 -7.56
CA GLN A 561 8.56 -22.41 -6.20
C GLN A 561 8.41 -23.93 -6.19
N ALA A 562 9.23 -24.60 -5.39
CA ALA A 562 9.18 -26.07 -5.28
C ALA A 562 7.93 -26.54 -4.52
N VAL A 563 7.57 -25.84 -3.45
CA VAL A 563 6.37 -26.10 -2.63
C VAL A 563 5.82 -24.75 -2.17
N THR A 564 4.51 -24.56 -2.30
CA THR A 564 3.77 -23.43 -1.72
C THR A 564 3.19 -23.83 -0.38
N HIS A 565 3.27 -22.96 0.62
CA HIS A 565 2.72 -23.26 1.95
C HIS A 565 1.45 -22.44 2.22
N VAL A 566 0.44 -23.09 2.81
CA VAL A 566 -0.76 -22.48 3.35
C VAL A 566 -0.64 -22.45 4.87
N LEU A 567 -0.35 -21.27 5.43
CA LEU A 567 -0.36 -21.01 6.86
C LEU A 567 -1.79 -20.77 7.33
N THR A 568 -2.26 -21.62 8.24
CA THR A 568 -3.62 -21.54 8.77
C THR A 568 -3.67 -22.05 10.19
N THR A 569 -4.78 -21.86 10.85
CA THR A 569 -5.11 -22.46 12.14
C THR A 569 -5.91 -23.75 11.93
N LYS A 570 -6.12 -24.52 13.00
CA LYS A 570 -7.00 -25.69 12.93
C LYS A 570 -8.45 -25.34 12.56
N HIS A 571 -8.91 -24.12 12.86
CA HIS A 571 -10.27 -23.69 12.57
C HIS A 571 -10.53 -23.39 11.08
N CYS A 572 -9.48 -23.20 10.28
CA CYS A 572 -9.57 -22.86 8.86
C CYS A 572 -9.02 -23.99 7.94
N VAL A 573 -8.95 -25.23 8.43
CA VAL A 573 -8.41 -26.37 7.66
C VAL A 573 -9.21 -26.63 6.40
N PHE A 574 -10.54 -26.57 6.46
CA PHE A 574 -11.40 -26.78 5.29
C PHE A 574 -11.05 -25.82 4.14
N VAL A 575 -10.83 -24.53 4.45
CA VAL A 575 -10.42 -23.53 3.45
C VAL A 575 -9.00 -23.80 2.93
N ALA A 576 -8.08 -24.21 3.81
CA ALA A 576 -6.73 -24.57 3.41
C ALA A 576 -6.68 -25.80 2.48
N GLU A 577 -7.57 -26.78 2.68
CA GLU A 577 -7.74 -27.93 1.79
C GLU A 577 -8.28 -27.50 0.41
N LEU A 578 -9.21 -26.55 0.35
CA LEU A 578 -9.69 -25.98 -0.91
C LEU A 578 -8.56 -25.27 -1.67
N ILE A 579 -7.75 -24.45 -0.99
CA ILE A 579 -6.58 -23.79 -1.59
C ILE A 579 -5.59 -24.83 -2.11
N LYS A 580 -5.19 -25.79 -1.26
CA LYS A 580 -4.22 -26.84 -1.61
C LYS A 580 -4.66 -27.62 -2.84
N ARG A 581 -5.90 -28.09 -2.88
CA ARG A 581 -6.44 -28.85 -4.02
C ARG A 581 -6.42 -28.05 -5.31
N ASN A 582 -6.82 -26.78 -5.28
CA ASN A 582 -6.84 -25.96 -6.49
C ASN A 582 -5.44 -25.57 -6.96
N MET A 583 -4.49 -25.35 -6.04
CA MET A 583 -3.08 -25.22 -6.39
C MET A 583 -2.53 -26.49 -7.06
N GLU A 584 -2.85 -27.67 -6.54
CA GLU A 584 -2.42 -28.95 -7.12
C GLU A 584 -3.02 -29.19 -8.52
N LYS A 585 -4.29 -28.82 -8.77
CA LYS A 585 -4.90 -28.85 -10.12
C LYS A 585 -4.15 -27.96 -11.12
N ALA A 586 -3.71 -26.79 -10.65
CA ALA A 586 -2.89 -25.87 -11.42
C ALA A 586 -1.45 -26.37 -11.66
N GLY A 587 -1.03 -27.42 -10.95
CA GLY A 587 0.29 -28.05 -11.09
C GLY A 587 1.32 -27.61 -10.04
N PHE A 588 0.89 -26.98 -8.95
CA PHE A 588 1.77 -26.52 -7.87
C PHE A 588 1.70 -27.47 -6.66
N LEU A 589 2.86 -27.91 -6.18
CA LEU A 589 2.94 -28.67 -4.93
C LEU A 589 2.60 -27.75 -3.76
N THR A 590 1.68 -28.16 -2.90
CA THR A 590 1.19 -27.31 -1.81
C THR A 590 1.08 -28.06 -0.49
N ASP A 591 1.59 -27.47 0.58
CA ASP A 591 1.53 -28.02 1.93
C ASP A 591 0.82 -27.08 2.91
N ILE A 592 0.14 -27.66 3.90
CA ILE A 592 -0.58 -26.91 4.93
C ILE A 592 0.26 -26.93 6.20
N ILE A 593 0.52 -25.74 6.76
CA ILE A 593 1.27 -25.56 8.00
C ILE A 593 0.42 -24.82 9.03
N PHE A 594 0.58 -25.19 10.30
CA PHE A 594 -0.23 -24.64 11.40
C PHE A 594 0.50 -23.62 12.27
N GLU A 595 1.81 -23.52 12.08
CA GLU A 595 2.72 -22.67 12.84
C GLU A 595 3.90 -22.29 11.96
N ALA A 596 4.61 -21.23 12.33
CA ALA A 596 5.82 -20.83 11.63
C ALA A 596 6.86 -21.97 11.68
N PRO A 597 7.50 -22.34 10.56
CA PRO A 597 8.54 -23.36 10.55
C PRO A 597 9.67 -22.99 11.51
N LEU A 598 10.27 -23.99 12.17
CA LEU A 598 11.35 -23.77 13.14
C LEU A 598 12.57 -23.03 12.56
N CYS A 599 12.78 -23.12 11.25
CA CYS A 599 13.84 -22.42 10.51
C CYS A 599 13.45 -21.01 10.02
N GLY A 600 12.25 -20.52 10.37
CA GLY A 600 11.63 -19.34 9.78
C GLY A 600 10.98 -19.65 8.44
N PHE A 601 10.17 -18.71 7.95
CA PHE A 601 9.61 -18.76 6.59
C PHE A 601 10.72 -18.56 5.55
N ASP A 602 10.62 -19.24 4.43
CA ASP A 602 11.42 -18.92 3.26
C ASP A 602 10.85 -17.68 2.53
N SER A 603 11.51 -17.26 1.44
CA SER A 603 11.09 -16.08 0.66
C SER A 603 9.99 -16.38 -0.38
N SER A 604 9.44 -17.60 -0.40
CA SER A 604 8.36 -18.00 -1.31
C SER A 604 7.05 -17.30 -0.96
N LEU A 605 6.11 -17.30 -1.90
CA LEU A 605 4.78 -16.75 -1.71
C LEU A 605 3.94 -17.76 -0.93
N HIS A 606 3.46 -17.36 0.23
CA HIS A 606 2.60 -18.19 1.08
C HIS A 606 1.14 -17.76 0.96
N PHE A 607 0.20 -18.67 1.21
CA PHE A 607 -1.16 -18.28 1.57
C PHE A 607 -1.24 -18.20 3.09
N VAL A 608 -1.88 -17.15 3.62
CA VAL A 608 -2.12 -17.01 5.06
C VAL A 608 -3.61 -16.75 5.29
N ILE A 609 -4.28 -17.67 5.97
CA ILE A 609 -5.70 -17.54 6.30
C ILE A 609 -5.84 -16.89 7.67
N CYS A 610 -6.66 -15.84 7.79
CA CYS A 610 -6.83 -15.05 9.02
C CYS A 610 -5.48 -14.52 9.57
N PRO A 611 -4.71 -13.74 8.81
CA PRO A 611 -3.33 -13.41 9.19
C PRO A 611 -3.18 -12.65 10.52
N GLN A 612 -4.22 -11.96 10.99
CA GLN A 612 -4.26 -11.27 12.29
C GLN A 612 -4.06 -12.20 13.50
N VAL A 613 -4.27 -13.50 13.34
CA VAL A 613 -4.14 -14.47 14.45
C VAL A 613 -2.69 -14.92 14.70
N PHE A 614 -1.76 -14.56 13.81
CA PHE A 614 -0.36 -14.97 13.89
C PHE A 614 0.53 -13.84 14.36
N THR A 615 1.46 -14.14 15.28
CA THR A 615 2.47 -13.19 15.76
C THR A 615 3.62 -12.99 14.77
N VAL A 616 3.85 -13.98 13.89
CA VAL A 616 4.90 -13.96 12.87
C VAL A 616 4.30 -14.37 11.54
N LEU A 617 4.47 -13.52 10.52
CA LEU A 617 3.99 -13.76 9.16
C LEU A 617 5.15 -14.01 8.19
N PRO A 618 4.91 -14.74 7.08
CA PRO A 618 5.85 -14.80 5.97
C PRO A 618 6.15 -13.42 5.39
N GLY A 619 7.35 -13.23 4.83
CA GLY A 619 7.72 -11.95 4.22
C GLY A 619 6.90 -11.58 2.98
N ASN A 620 6.41 -12.57 2.25
CA ASN A 620 5.52 -12.44 1.09
C ASN A 620 4.33 -13.39 1.25
N TYR A 621 3.11 -12.86 1.28
CA TYR A 621 1.92 -13.69 1.47
C TYR A 621 0.67 -13.14 0.78
N VAL A 622 -0.20 -14.04 0.35
CA VAL A 622 -1.60 -13.78 0.00
C VAL A 622 -2.42 -13.92 1.28
N ALA A 623 -3.13 -12.86 1.67
CA ALA A 623 -4.03 -12.90 2.81
C ALA A 623 -5.39 -13.46 2.37
N PHE A 624 -5.90 -14.49 3.05
CA PHE A 624 -7.32 -14.83 2.97
C PHE A 624 -8.02 -14.23 4.20
N GLN A 625 -8.72 -13.13 3.95
CA GLN A 625 -9.57 -12.45 4.91
C GLN A 625 -10.82 -13.31 5.18
N MET A 626 -11.14 -13.56 6.45
CA MET A 626 -12.34 -14.34 6.82
C MET A 626 -13.22 -13.68 7.89
N GLU A 627 -12.85 -12.50 8.41
CA GLU A 627 -13.66 -11.76 9.40
C GLU A 627 -14.89 -11.14 8.74
N GLN A 628 -15.95 -10.86 9.51
CA GLN A 628 -17.19 -10.28 8.96
C GLN A 628 -17.24 -8.76 9.16
N SER A 629 -17.49 -8.00 8.07
CA SER A 629 -17.59 -6.52 8.09
C SER A 629 -18.82 -5.97 8.82
N VAL A 630 -19.80 -6.82 9.14
CA VAL A 630 -20.99 -6.46 9.93
C VAL A 630 -20.64 -5.93 11.32
N SER A 631 -19.43 -6.19 11.80
CA SER A 631 -18.89 -5.58 13.02
C SER A 631 -17.51 -5.00 12.76
N SER A 632 -17.41 -3.67 12.77
CA SER A 632 -16.14 -2.94 12.60
C SER A 632 -15.09 -3.26 13.66
N ARG A 633 -15.49 -3.87 14.79
CA ARG A 633 -14.58 -4.25 15.88
C ARG A 633 -13.46 -5.21 15.45
N TRP A 634 -13.69 -5.98 14.38
CA TRP A 634 -12.72 -6.94 13.87
C TRP A 634 -11.73 -6.32 12.87
N PHE A 635 -11.94 -5.07 12.47
CA PHE A 635 -11.13 -4.34 11.49
C PHE A 635 -10.43 -3.15 12.13
N GLU A 636 -9.55 -3.43 13.08
CA GLU A 636 -8.63 -2.43 13.65
C GLU A 636 -7.67 -1.90 12.57
N GLU A 637 -7.15 -0.69 12.75
CA GLU A 637 -6.20 -0.08 11.81
C GLU A 637 -4.94 -0.93 11.59
N SER A 638 -4.50 -1.64 12.63
CA SER A 638 -3.39 -2.60 12.56
C SER A 638 -3.68 -3.74 11.58
N TYR A 639 -4.91 -4.28 11.58
CA TYR A 639 -5.32 -5.34 10.67
C TYR A 639 -5.51 -4.83 9.25
N ILE A 640 -6.08 -3.64 9.06
CA ILE A 640 -6.18 -3.01 7.74
C ILE A 640 -4.79 -2.80 7.12
N LYS A 641 -3.83 -2.28 7.89
CA LYS A 641 -2.42 -2.15 7.45
C LYS A 641 -1.79 -3.50 7.11
N LEU A 642 -2.11 -4.55 7.85
CA LEU A 642 -1.64 -5.89 7.54
C LEU A 642 -2.15 -6.32 6.16
N LEU A 643 -3.46 -6.21 5.92
CA LEU A 643 -4.08 -6.56 4.63
C LEU A 643 -3.49 -5.73 3.48
N GLU A 644 -3.32 -4.42 3.68
CA GLU A 644 -2.68 -3.51 2.73
C GLU A 644 -1.25 -3.96 2.36
N ASN A 645 -0.49 -4.47 3.32
CA ASN A 645 0.88 -4.97 3.11
C ASN A 645 0.98 -6.37 2.48
N SER A 646 -0.15 -7.06 2.23
CA SER A 646 -0.16 -8.40 1.61
C SER A 646 0.05 -8.33 0.09
N TYR A 647 0.45 -9.43 -0.55
CA TYR A 647 0.58 -9.52 -2.01
C TYR A 647 -0.79 -9.39 -2.71
N ALA A 648 -1.80 -10.04 -2.15
CA ALA A 648 -3.18 -10.00 -2.59
C ALA A 648 -4.10 -10.38 -1.41
N ILE A 649 -5.33 -9.89 -1.44
CA ILE A 649 -6.37 -10.15 -0.46
C ILE A 649 -7.43 -11.00 -1.16
N LEU A 650 -7.64 -12.22 -0.68
CA LEU A 650 -8.78 -13.06 -1.05
C LEU A 650 -9.87 -12.86 0.01
N ASP A 651 -11.10 -12.64 -0.43
CA ASP A 651 -12.26 -12.48 0.44
C ASP A 651 -13.45 -13.25 -0.11
N TYR A 652 -14.23 -13.85 0.78
CA TYR A 652 -15.37 -14.70 0.42
C TYR A 652 -16.69 -13.94 0.29
N SER A 653 -16.74 -12.65 0.65
CA SER A 653 -17.97 -11.84 0.69
C SER A 653 -17.84 -10.54 -0.08
N LEU A 654 -18.80 -10.27 -0.98
CA LEU A 654 -18.88 -8.99 -1.68
C LEU A 654 -19.19 -7.82 -0.72
N LEU A 655 -19.89 -8.06 0.39
CA LEU A 655 -20.12 -7.04 1.42
C LEU A 655 -18.83 -6.70 2.18
N ASN A 656 -17.96 -7.68 2.43
CA ASN A 656 -16.64 -7.40 2.98
C ASN A 656 -15.79 -6.61 1.98
N ILE A 657 -15.78 -6.99 0.70
CA ILE A 657 -15.02 -6.28 -0.33
C ILE A 657 -15.44 -4.82 -0.41
N LYS A 658 -16.74 -4.54 -0.43
CA LYS A 658 -17.26 -3.17 -0.39
C LYS A 658 -16.73 -2.40 0.84
N PHE A 659 -16.83 -3.01 2.02
CA PHE A 659 -16.32 -2.40 3.25
C PHE A 659 -14.81 -2.13 3.20
N LEU A 660 -14.01 -3.06 2.66
CA LEU A 660 -12.56 -2.89 2.49
C LEU A 660 -12.21 -1.76 1.52
N GLN A 661 -12.99 -1.61 0.44
CA GLN A 661 -12.85 -0.49 -0.49
C GLN A 661 -13.15 0.85 0.18
N GLU A 662 -14.20 0.92 0.99
CA GLU A 662 -14.54 2.12 1.80
C GLU A 662 -13.45 2.48 2.82
N LYS A 663 -12.63 1.50 3.23
CA LYS A 663 -11.45 1.69 4.08
C LYS A 663 -10.18 2.11 3.33
N GLY A 664 -10.26 2.30 2.02
CA GLY A 664 -9.15 2.79 1.20
C GLY A 664 -8.27 1.69 0.60
N LEU A 665 -8.61 0.40 0.74
CA LEU A 665 -7.84 -0.66 0.10
C LEU A 665 -8.11 -0.69 -1.41
N SER A 666 -7.02 -0.79 -2.19
CA SER A 666 -7.09 -0.79 -3.65
C SER A 666 -7.87 -1.99 -4.18
N LEU A 667 -8.83 -1.73 -5.07
CA LEU A 667 -9.55 -2.78 -5.78
C LEU A 667 -8.56 -3.77 -6.39
N LYS A 668 -7.44 -3.31 -6.97
CA LYS A 668 -6.43 -4.14 -7.68
C LYS A 668 -5.82 -5.26 -6.84
N GLN A 669 -5.84 -5.12 -5.51
CA GLN A 669 -5.29 -6.09 -4.58
C GLN A 669 -6.35 -7.07 -4.04
N ILE A 670 -7.64 -6.75 -4.14
CA ILE A 670 -8.75 -7.52 -3.54
C ILE A 670 -9.40 -8.42 -4.59
N TYR A 671 -9.52 -9.72 -4.31
CA TYR A 671 -10.11 -10.74 -5.19
C TYR A 671 -11.26 -11.45 -4.47
N TYR A 672 -12.41 -11.52 -5.12
CA TYR A 672 -13.54 -12.30 -4.62
C TYR A 672 -13.30 -13.80 -4.85
N VAL A 673 -13.30 -14.58 -3.78
CA VAL A 673 -13.12 -16.04 -3.77
C VAL A 673 -14.13 -16.67 -2.80
N PRO A 674 -15.36 -16.95 -3.26
CA PRO A 674 -16.39 -17.54 -2.40
C PRO A 674 -16.05 -18.99 -2.05
N ILE A 675 -16.43 -19.41 -0.84
CA ILE A 675 -16.28 -20.80 -0.39
C ILE A 675 -17.27 -21.68 -1.16
N SER A 676 -16.87 -22.92 -1.50
CA SER A 676 -17.70 -23.87 -2.26
C SER A 676 -17.58 -25.29 -1.71
N TYR A 677 -18.41 -26.18 -2.24
CA TYR A 677 -18.50 -27.60 -1.87
C TYR A 677 -17.23 -28.37 -2.23
N ASN A 678 -16.76 -29.24 -1.34
CA ASN A 678 -15.65 -30.15 -1.62
C ASN A 678 -16.14 -31.60 -1.81
N PRO A 679 -16.22 -32.11 -3.04
CA PRO A 679 -16.66 -33.49 -3.29
C PRO A 679 -15.60 -34.55 -2.95
N TYR A 680 -14.34 -34.17 -2.72
CA TYR A 680 -13.21 -35.10 -2.58
C TYR A 680 -12.88 -35.42 -1.12
N VAL A 681 -13.91 -35.59 -0.29
CA VAL A 681 -13.75 -36.05 1.08
C VAL A 681 -13.88 -37.57 1.17
N SER A 682 -13.20 -38.17 2.15
CA SER A 682 -13.32 -39.61 2.41
C SER A 682 -14.78 -39.99 2.66
N GLU A 683 -15.22 -41.11 2.09
CA GLU A 683 -16.56 -41.62 2.33
C GLU A 683 -16.78 -41.86 3.82
N SER A 684 -17.98 -41.50 4.31
CA SER A 684 -18.32 -41.67 5.71
C SER A 684 -18.22 -43.15 6.09
N THR A 685 -17.55 -43.40 7.20
CA THR A 685 -17.44 -44.75 7.80
C THR A 685 -18.50 -44.98 8.88
N CYS A 686 -19.34 -43.97 9.16
CA CYS A 686 -20.31 -43.99 10.24
C CYS A 686 -21.69 -44.42 9.75
N LEU A 687 -22.10 -45.64 10.10
CA LEU A 687 -23.41 -46.20 9.75
C LEU A 687 -24.53 -45.84 10.74
N SER A 688 -24.20 -45.30 11.92
CA SER A 688 -25.18 -45.04 12.99
C SER A 688 -25.15 -43.59 13.46
N LYS A 689 -26.32 -42.91 13.44
CA LYS A 689 -26.47 -41.55 13.96
C LYS A 689 -26.64 -41.57 15.49
N GLU A 690 -25.81 -40.83 16.22
CA GLU A 690 -25.78 -40.80 17.69
C GLU A 690 -26.60 -39.66 18.30
N TYR A 691 -26.80 -38.56 17.57
CA TYR A 691 -27.56 -37.40 18.03
C TYR A 691 -28.45 -36.82 16.92
N ASP A 692 -29.57 -36.25 17.34
CA ASP A 692 -30.55 -35.66 16.43
C ASP A 692 -30.05 -34.34 15.85
N VAL A 693 -29.41 -33.51 16.69
CA VAL A 693 -28.94 -32.18 16.30
C VAL A 693 -27.50 -31.99 16.77
N LEU A 694 -26.65 -31.45 15.90
CA LEU A 694 -25.31 -30.99 16.22
C LEU A 694 -25.20 -29.48 16.04
N PHE A 695 -24.64 -28.81 17.03
CA PHE A 695 -24.11 -27.46 16.90
C PHE A 695 -22.62 -27.46 17.23
N TYR A 696 -21.82 -26.74 16.45
CA TYR A 696 -20.41 -26.50 16.77
C TYR A 696 -20.01 -25.05 16.54
N GLY A 697 -19.27 -24.49 17.50
CA GLY A 697 -18.84 -23.10 17.52
C GLY A 697 -18.96 -22.47 18.91
N ASP A 698 -18.55 -21.21 19.04
CA ASP A 698 -18.55 -20.50 20.32
C ASP A 698 -19.97 -20.39 20.91
N THR A 699 -20.11 -20.87 22.14
CA THR A 699 -21.36 -20.88 22.93
C THR A 699 -21.45 -19.72 23.92
N ASN A 700 -20.39 -18.90 24.04
CA ASN A 700 -20.34 -17.72 24.91
C ASN A 700 -21.09 -16.54 24.26
N ASN A 701 -22.36 -16.75 23.96
CA ASN A 701 -23.25 -15.80 23.32
C ASN A 701 -24.69 -16.09 23.77
N GLU A 702 -25.33 -15.12 24.44
CA GLU A 702 -26.66 -15.28 25.02
C GLU A 702 -27.72 -15.68 23.99
N ARG A 703 -27.57 -15.21 22.74
CA ARG A 703 -28.46 -15.57 21.64
C ARG A 703 -28.33 -17.06 21.29
N ARG A 704 -27.12 -17.56 21.04
CA ARG A 704 -26.89 -18.99 20.78
C ARG A 704 -27.35 -19.85 21.94
N GLN A 705 -27.11 -19.43 23.18
CA GLN A 705 -27.57 -20.15 24.38
C GLN A 705 -29.10 -20.31 24.41
N ARG A 706 -29.87 -19.29 24.00
CA ARG A 706 -31.35 -19.40 23.90
C ARG A 706 -31.78 -20.45 22.87
N TYR A 707 -31.15 -20.49 21.70
CA TYR A 707 -31.43 -21.51 20.69
C TYR A 707 -31.08 -22.90 21.22
N LEU A 708 -29.87 -23.07 21.76
CA LEU A 708 -29.40 -24.36 22.26
C LEU A 708 -30.28 -24.87 23.41
N ALA A 709 -30.71 -24.01 24.33
CA ALA A 709 -31.62 -24.39 25.41
C ALA A 709 -32.98 -24.89 24.87
N ALA A 710 -33.55 -24.20 23.88
CA ALA A 710 -34.81 -24.61 23.25
C ALA A 710 -34.66 -25.96 22.51
N LEU A 711 -33.55 -26.16 21.80
CA LEU A 711 -33.27 -27.41 21.09
C LEU A 711 -33.00 -28.57 22.05
N GLN A 712 -32.22 -28.35 23.12
CA GLN A 712 -31.92 -29.34 24.16
C GLN A 712 -33.16 -29.77 24.95
N GLY A 713 -34.16 -28.89 25.06
CA GLY A 713 -35.44 -29.24 25.66
C GLY A 713 -36.25 -30.28 24.87
N LYS A 714 -35.92 -30.53 23.60
CA LYS A 714 -36.71 -31.35 22.68
C LYS A 714 -35.95 -32.47 21.97
N TYR A 715 -34.65 -32.29 21.72
CA TYR A 715 -33.84 -33.18 20.90
C TYR A 715 -32.59 -33.67 21.64
N THR A 716 -32.00 -34.77 21.17
CA THR A 716 -30.66 -35.16 21.62
C THR A 716 -29.63 -34.27 20.93
N VAL A 717 -29.23 -33.19 21.60
CA VAL A 717 -28.32 -32.17 21.04
C VAL A 717 -26.87 -32.40 21.49
N LYS A 718 -25.96 -32.52 20.53
CA LYS A 718 -24.51 -32.44 20.77
C LYS A 718 -24.04 -31.01 20.54
N VAL A 719 -23.32 -30.46 21.51
CA VAL A 719 -22.67 -29.14 21.42
C VAL A 719 -21.17 -29.35 21.45
N ILE A 720 -20.47 -28.81 20.47
CA ILE A 720 -19.02 -28.95 20.32
C ILE A 720 -18.37 -27.58 20.31
N ASP A 721 -17.32 -27.45 21.12
CA ASP A 721 -16.46 -26.27 21.15
C ASP A 721 -15.00 -26.71 20.98
N ASN A 722 -14.22 -25.94 20.23
CA ASN A 722 -12.78 -26.15 19.98
C ASN A 722 -12.36 -27.53 19.42
N VAL A 723 -13.21 -28.17 18.60
CA VAL A 723 -12.86 -29.40 17.85
C VAL A 723 -12.88 -29.10 16.35
N PHE A 724 -11.87 -29.57 15.63
CA PHE A 724 -11.65 -29.23 14.22
C PHE A 724 -11.12 -30.43 13.41
N GLY A 725 -11.18 -30.34 12.08
CA GLY A 725 -10.67 -31.35 11.16
C GLY A 725 -11.35 -32.71 11.33
N GLU A 726 -10.59 -33.80 11.17
CA GLU A 726 -11.11 -35.18 11.22
C GLU A 726 -11.92 -35.51 12.48
N SER A 727 -11.55 -34.96 13.63
CA SER A 727 -12.33 -35.14 14.87
C SER A 727 -13.71 -34.48 14.78
N LEU A 728 -13.80 -33.29 14.19
CA LEU A 728 -15.08 -32.60 13.97
C LEU A 728 -15.89 -33.33 12.89
N TYR A 729 -15.25 -33.75 11.81
CA TYR A 729 -15.92 -34.43 10.70
C TYR A 729 -16.60 -35.73 11.15
N ARG A 730 -15.95 -36.52 12.00
CA ARG A 730 -16.57 -37.71 12.63
C ARG A 730 -17.82 -37.36 13.45
N GLU A 731 -17.80 -36.23 14.14
CA GLU A 731 -18.96 -35.79 14.90
C GLU A 731 -20.07 -35.25 13.98
N ILE A 732 -19.74 -34.58 12.87
CA ILE A 732 -20.74 -34.21 11.85
C ILE A 732 -21.42 -35.46 11.28
N GLU A 733 -20.66 -36.51 10.98
CA GLU A 733 -21.19 -37.76 10.43
C GLU A 733 -22.13 -38.51 11.37
N LYS A 734 -21.97 -38.35 12.69
CA LYS A 734 -22.87 -38.92 13.71
C LYS A 734 -24.17 -38.12 13.90
N ALA A 735 -24.25 -36.89 13.39
CA ALA A 735 -25.44 -36.05 13.50
C ALA A 735 -26.51 -36.43 12.48
N LYS A 736 -27.79 -36.34 12.87
CA LYS A 736 -28.88 -36.36 11.89
C LYS A 736 -29.03 -35.02 11.16
N ILE A 737 -28.92 -33.93 11.91
CA ILE A 737 -29.03 -32.56 11.42
C ILE A 737 -27.93 -31.72 12.06
N VAL A 738 -27.29 -30.86 11.28
CA VAL A 738 -26.39 -29.82 11.81
C VAL A 738 -27.11 -28.48 11.76
N VAL A 739 -27.12 -27.76 12.88
CA VAL A 739 -27.69 -26.41 12.95
C VAL A 739 -26.60 -25.36 12.81
N ASN A 740 -26.81 -24.39 11.92
CA ASN A 740 -26.00 -23.20 11.81
C ASN A 740 -26.74 -22.01 12.42
N ILE A 741 -26.24 -21.53 13.56
CA ILE A 741 -26.81 -20.41 14.32
C ILE A 741 -25.77 -19.28 14.33
N HIS A 742 -26.14 -18.13 13.79
CA HIS A 742 -25.22 -17.01 13.65
C HIS A 742 -24.86 -16.42 15.02
N TYR A 743 -23.64 -15.88 15.15
CA TYR A 743 -23.22 -15.19 16.37
C TYR A 743 -23.97 -13.85 16.55
N TYR A 744 -24.23 -13.16 15.43
CA TYR A 744 -25.00 -11.92 15.34
C TYR A 744 -26.32 -12.16 14.60
N GLU A 745 -27.29 -11.28 14.81
CA GLU A 745 -28.59 -11.36 14.12
C GLU A 745 -28.47 -11.02 12.63
N ASP A 746 -27.70 -9.97 12.28
CA ASP A 746 -27.48 -9.52 10.90
C ASP A 746 -26.16 -10.05 10.29
N ALA A 747 -25.69 -11.22 10.72
CA ALA A 747 -24.43 -11.80 10.28
C ALA A 747 -24.42 -12.11 8.76
N LEU A 748 -23.21 -12.15 8.19
CA LEU A 748 -23.00 -12.78 6.89
C LEU A 748 -23.21 -14.28 7.00
N LEU A 749 -23.65 -14.92 5.91
CA LEU A 749 -23.85 -16.37 5.90
C LEU A 749 -22.52 -17.06 6.21
N GLU A 750 -22.51 -17.92 7.23
CA GLU A 750 -21.32 -18.70 7.63
C GLU A 750 -21.05 -19.83 6.61
N THR A 751 -20.78 -19.46 5.35
CA THR A 751 -20.60 -20.36 4.20
C THR A 751 -19.51 -21.40 4.44
N THR A 752 -18.42 -21.03 5.14
CA THR A 752 -17.38 -21.98 5.55
C THR A 752 -17.97 -23.15 6.35
N ARG A 753 -18.80 -22.88 7.38
CA ARG A 753 -19.45 -23.93 8.19
C ARG A 753 -20.42 -24.75 7.34
N ILE A 754 -21.22 -24.08 6.53
CA ILE A 754 -22.24 -24.72 5.69
C ILE A 754 -21.58 -25.68 4.70
N TYR A 755 -20.60 -25.23 3.92
CA TYR A 755 -19.93 -26.09 2.94
C TYR A 755 -19.07 -27.17 3.59
N GLU A 756 -18.45 -26.92 4.75
CA GLU A 756 -17.78 -27.96 5.54
C GLU A 756 -18.74 -29.09 5.92
N CYS A 757 -19.95 -28.75 6.36
CA CYS A 757 -21.01 -29.72 6.70
C CYS A 757 -21.56 -30.44 5.45
N LEU A 758 -21.88 -29.70 4.39
CA LEU A 758 -22.41 -30.26 3.15
C LEU A 758 -21.41 -31.21 2.49
N SER A 759 -20.11 -30.90 2.56
CA SER A 759 -19.02 -31.78 2.12
C SER A 759 -19.08 -33.14 2.83
N ARG A 760 -19.48 -33.17 4.11
CA ARG A 760 -19.68 -34.40 4.89
C ARG A 760 -21.11 -34.99 4.80
N HIS A 761 -21.85 -34.62 3.76
CA HIS A 761 -23.20 -35.12 3.47
C HIS A 761 -24.20 -34.90 4.61
N ALA A 762 -24.00 -33.84 5.40
CA ALA A 762 -24.93 -33.47 6.47
C ALA A 762 -26.16 -32.74 5.92
N LEU A 763 -27.32 -32.97 6.55
CA LEU A 763 -28.46 -32.09 6.38
C LEU A 763 -28.25 -30.85 7.28
N VAL A 764 -28.22 -29.67 6.66
CA VAL A 764 -27.98 -28.40 7.38
C VAL A 764 -29.26 -27.62 7.50
N VAL A 765 -29.61 -27.22 8.73
CA VAL A 765 -30.64 -26.22 9.03
C VAL A 765 -29.92 -24.94 9.46
N SER A 766 -30.04 -23.87 8.69
CA SER A 766 -29.34 -22.61 8.94
C SER A 766 -30.32 -21.48 9.17
N GLU A 767 -29.94 -20.50 9.97
CA GLU A 767 -30.58 -19.19 9.87
C GLU A 767 -30.27 -18.56 8.50
N ARG A 768 -31.18 -17.71 8.01
CA ARG A 768 -30.87 -16.76 6.93
C ARG A 768 -29.82 -15.74 7.40
N SER A 769 -29.21 -15.05 6.44
CA SER A 769 -28.19 -14.02 6.66
C SER A 769 -28.57 -12.70 5.99
N SER A 770 -27.81 -11.65 6.25
CA SER A 770 -27.97 -10.34 5.62
C SER A 770 -27.59 -10.33 4.12
N ASP A 771 -26.75 -11.26 3.69
CA ASP A 771 -26.25 -11.43 2.31
C ASP A 771 -26.88 -12.60 1.56
N ILE A 772 -28.03 -13.12 2.02
CA ILE A 772 -28.65 -14.35 1.47
C ILE A 772 -28.93 -14.29 -0.04
N THR A 773 -29.09 -13.09 -0.60
CA THR A 773 -29.30 -12.87 -2.04
C THR A 773 -28.09 -13.29 -2.88
N GLU A 774 -26.88 -13.27 -2.33
CA GLU A 774 -25.66 -13.73 -3.00
C GLU A 774 -25.50 -15.27 -2.96
N HIS A 775 -26.34 -15.97 -2.19
CA HIS A 775 -26.23 -17.42 -1.96
C HIS A 775 -27.44 -18.20 -2.48
N SER A 776 -28.03 -17.72 -3.58
CA SER A 776 -29.19 -18.36 -4.22
C SER A 776 -28.94 -19.82 -4.62
N ASN A 777 -27.67 -20.19 -4.88
CA ASN A 777 -27.25 -21.55 -5.17
C ASN A 777 -27.42 -22.53 -3.98
N LEU A 778 -27.59 -22.03 -2.76
CA LEU A 778 -27.89 -22.83 -1.57
C LEU A 778 -29.39 -22.99 -1.32
N GLU A 779 -30.24 -22.24 -2.05
CA GLU A 779 -31.69 -22.40 -1.96
C GLU A 779 -32.09 -23.82 -2.39
N GLY A 780 -32.90 -24.47 -1.56
CA GLY A 780 -33.28 -25.84 -1.81
C GLY A 780 -32.17 -26.86 -1.58
N VAL A 781 -30.97 -26.48 -1.12
CA VAL A 781 -29.96 -27.40 -0.58
C VAL A 781 -29.93 -27.28 0.95
N VAL A 782 -29.82 -26.05 1.46
CA VAL A 782 -29.86 -25.74 2.89
C VAL A 782 -31.29 -25.40 3.30
N GLU A 783 -31.70 -25.88 4.47
CA GLU A 783 -33.00 -25.56 5.04
C GLU A 783 -32.90 -24.27 5.87
N PHE A 784 -33.46 -23.17 5.37
CA PHE A 784 -33.30 -21.85 5.98
C PHE A 784 -34.46 -21.44 6.90
N SER A 785 -34.19 -21.19 8.18
CA SER A 785 -35.12 -20.56 9.13
C SER A 785 -35.04 -19.04 9.08
N LYS A 786 -36.12 -18.36 9.49
CA LYS A 786 -36.10 -16.92 9.69
C LYS A 786 -35.07 -16.53 10.76
N ILE A 787 -34.45 -15.36 10.57
CA ILE A 787 -33.51 -14.77 11.52
C ILE A 787 -34.24 -14.54 12.84
N GLY A 788 -33.66 -14.98 13.95
CA GLY A 788 -34.21 -14.72 15.29
C GLY A 788 -35.40 -15.60 15.69
N ASP A 789 -35.91 -16.46 14.81
CA ASP A 789 -37.10 -17.28 15.05
C ASP A 789 -36.73 -18.74 15.42
N ILE A 790 -36.61 -18.98 16.73
CA ILE A 790 -36.31 -20.30 17.30
C ILE A 790 -37.39 -21.33 16.94
N ASP A 791 -38.66 -20.93 16.99
CA ASP A 791 -39.78 -21.84 16.70
C ASP A 791 -39.77 -22.27 15.23
N ASP A 792 -39.38 -21.38 14.32
CA ASP A 792 -39.23 -21.67 12.89
C ASP A 792 -38.11 -22.69 12.61
N MET A 793 -36.99 -22.58 13.33
CA MET A 793 -35.92 -23.58 13.30
C MET A 793 -36.39 -24.91 13.88
N VAL A 794 -37.09 -24.90 15.02
CA VAL A 794 -37.66 -26.12 15.64
C VAL A 794 -38.63 -26.81 14.67
N ARG A 795 -39.52 -26.09 13.99
CA ARG A 795 -40.46 -26.64 13.00
C ARG A 795 -39.75 -27.33 11.84
N ARG A 796 -38.63 -26.78 11.35
CA ARG A 796 -37.81 -27.39 10.30
C ARG A 796 -37.14 -28.67 10.77
N ILE A 797 -36.57 -28.63 11.97
CA ILE A 797 -35.95 -29.81 12.58
C ILE A 797 -36.99 -30.93 12.77
N ASP A 798 -38.17 -30.62 13.30
CA ASP A 798 -39.28 -31.57 13.41
C ASP A 798 -39.64 -32.21 12.07
N TYR A 799 -39.77 -31.38 11.03
CA TYR A 799 -40.14 -31.85 9.70
C TYR A 799 -39.15 -32.88 9.17
N TRP A 800 -37.85 -32.65 9.34
CA TRP A 800 -36.80 -33.55 8.86
C TRP A 800 -36.56 -34.76 9.79
N LEU A 801 -36.79 -34.63 11.10
CA LEU A 801 -36.72 -35.76 12.03
C LEU A 801 -37.96 -36.65 12.00
N SER A 802 -39.09 -36.17 11.46
CA SER A 802 -40.34 -36.94 11.37
C SER A 802 -40.26 -38.15 10.43
N SER A 803 -39.29 -38.19 9.51
CA SER A 803 -39.12 -39.27 8.54
C SER A 803 -37.67 -39.43 8.12
N GLU A 804 -37.08 -40.58 8.48
CA GLU A 804 -35.70 -40.93 8.11
C GLU A 804 -35.53 -41.04 6.59
N THR A 805 -36.45 -41.73 5.91
CA THR A 805 -36.44 -41.87 4.45
C THR A 805 -36.45 -40.52 3.74
N ARG A 806 -37.31 -39.60 4.18
CA ARG A 806 -37.37 -38.23 3.61
C ARG A 806 -36.04 -37.51 3.76
N ARG A 807 -35.38 -37.67 4.91
CA ARG A 807 -34.08 -37.05 5.23
C ARG A 807 -32.97 -37.63 4.36
N GLU A 808 -32.91 -38.94 4.20
CA GLU A 808 -31.93 -39.62 3.34
C GLU A 808 -32.10 -39.27 1.86
N GLU A 809 -33.34 -39.28 1.35
CA GLU A 809 -33.67 -38.83 -0.01
C GLU A 809 -33.24 -37.38 -0.25
N LYS A 810 -33.45 -36.51 0.75
CA LYS A 810 -33.03 -35.12 0.70
C LYS A 810 -31.51 -34.98 0.66
N ILE A 811 -30.78 -35.73 1.49
CA ILE A 811 -29.31 -35.73 1.49
C ILE A 811 -28.77 -36.21 0.14
N ALA A 812 -29.33 -37.29 -0.42
CA ALA A 812 -28.96 -37.79 -1.74
C ALA A 812 -29.21 -36.75 -2.84
N LYS A 813 -30.39 -36.11 -2.83
CA LYS A 813 -30.73 -35.02 -3.76
C LYS A 813 -29.78 -33.83 -3.62
N ASN A 814 -29.46 -33.44 -2.39
CA ASN A 814 -28.53 -32.35 -2.11
C ASN A 814 -27.13 -32.67 -2.64
N LYS A 815 -26.61 -33.89 -2.41
CA LYS A 815 -25.33 -34.35 -2.94
C LYS A 815 -25.29 -34.27 -4.46
N GLN A 816 -26.35 -34.74 -5.13
CA GLN A 816 -26.45 -34.66 -6.58
C GLN A 816 -26.50 -33.22 -7.08
N ALA A 817 -27.28 -32.35 -6.43
CA ALA A 817 -27.36 -30.93 -6.79
C ALA A 817 -26.00 -30.23 -6.65
N LEU A 818 -25.28 -30.48 -5.55
CA LEU A 818 -23.96 -29.91 -5.29
C LEU A 818 -22.88 -30.40 -6.26
N LEU A 819 -22.98 -31.64 -6.75
CA LEU A 819 -22.06 -32.19 -7.76
C LEU A 819 -22.32 -31.63 -9.17
N LEU A 820 -23.55 -31.19 -9.45
CA LEU A 820 -23.93 -30.58 -10.73
C LEU A 820 -23.75 -29.05 -10.72
N ALA A 821 -23.67 -28.44 -9.55
CA ALA A 821 -23.48 -27.01 -9.41
C ALA A 821 -22.04 -26.60 -9.78
N PRO A 822 -21.83 -25.40 -10.33
CA PRO A 822 -20.50 -24.85 -10.55
C PRO A 822 -19.66 -24.78 -9.27
N ASP A 823 -18.38 -25.13 -9.35
CA ASP A 823 -17.40 -24.92 -8.30
C ASP A 823 -16.86 -23.48 -8.41
N TYR A 824 -17.57 -22.53 -7.78
CA TYR A 824 -17.18 -21.13 -7.82
C TYR A 824 -15.85 -20.87 -7.10
N PHE A 825 -15.49 -21.63 -6.06
CA PHE A 825 -14.16 -21.53 -5.47
C PHE A 825 -13.10 -21.85 -6.53
N GLU A 826 -13.25 -22.94 -7.29
CA GLU A 826 -12.32 -23.28 -8.37
C GLU A 826 -12.23 -22.17 -9.42
N TYR A 827 -13.38 -21.66 -9.89
CA TYR A 827 -13.41 -20.58 -10.88
C TYR A 827 -12.67 -19.33 -10.40
N TYR A 828 -13.06 -18.81 -9.23
CA TYR A 828 -12.52 -17.56 -8.71
C TYR A 828 -11.07 -17.68 -8.24
N PHE A 829 -10.68 -18.82 -7.66
CA PHE A 829 -9.31 -19.06 -7.27
C PHE A 829 -8.37 -19.17 -8.49
N HIS A 830 -8.76 -19.89 -9.53
CA HIS A 830 -7.97 -19.95 -10.76
C HIS A 830 -8.01 -18.63 -11.54
N ARG A 831 -9.10 -17.85 -11.44
CA ARG A 831 -9.17 -16.49 -11.96
C ARG A 831 -8.13 -15.59 -11.28
N PHE A 832 -7.88 -15.75 -9.97
CA PHE A 832 -6.78 -15.09 -9.27
C PHE A 832 -5.39 -15.56 -9.76
N LEU A 833 -5.20 -16.87 -9.94
CA LEU A 833 -3.93 -17.40 -10.48
C LEU A 833 -3.66 -16.90 -11.91
N LEU A 834 -4.71 -16.78 -12.73
CA LEU A 834 -4.61 -16.19 -14.07
C LEU A 834 -4.28 -14.70 -13.99
N ALA A 835 -4.94 -13.96 -13.09
CA ALA A 835 -4.75 -12.52 -12.95
C ALA A 835 -3.33 -12.10 -12.54
N THR A 836 -2.61 -13.01 -11.88
CA THR A 836 -1.24 -12.84 -11.37
C THR A 836 -0.19 -13.50 -12.27
N ASP A 837 -0.55 -13.88 -13.50
CA ASP A 837 0.32 -14.59 -14.46
C ASP A 837 0.88 -15.93 -13.92
N SER A 838 0.24 -16.53 -12.91
CA SER A 838 0.67 -17.82 -12.35
C SER A 838 0.30 -19.00 -13.25
N ILE A 839 -0.79 -18.88 -14.02
CA ILE A 839 -1.21 -19.83 -15.07
C ILE A 839 -1.55 -19.06 -16.35
N CYS A 840 -1.52 -19.74 -17.51
CA CYS A 840 -1.97 -19.15 -18.78
C CYS A 840 -3.49 -19.35 -19.00
N PHE A 841 -4.05 -18.67 -19.99
CA PHE A 841 -5.48 -18.75 -20.31
C PHE A 841 -5.94 -20.17 -20.60
N ASP A 842 -5.20 -20.94 -21.40
CA ASP A 842 -5.60 -22.32 -21.74
C ASP A 842 -5.64 -23.21 -20.49
N LYS A 843 -4.63 -23.12 -19.64
CA LYS A 843 -4.60 -23.86 -18.37
C LYS A 843 -5.74 -23.46 -17.44
N PHE A 844 -6.07 -22.17 -17.37
CA PHE A 844 -7.24 -21.68 -16.65
C PHE A 844 -8.54 -22.26 -17.24
N TYR A 845 -8.70 -22.20 -18.55
CA TYR A 845 -9.91 -22.64 -19.25
C TYR A 845 -10.14 -24.14 -19.07
N ASP A 846 -9.08 -24.94 -19.21
CA ASP A 846 -9.13 -26.40 -19.04
C ASP A 846 -9.53 -26.79 -17.61
N ILE A 847 -9.06 -26.06 -16.60
CA ILE A 847 -9.39 -26.35 -15.20
C ILE A 847 -10.78 -25.83 -14.85
N ALA A 848 -11.07 -24.57 -15.13
CA ALA A 848 -12.16 -23.84 -14.51
C ALA A 848 -13.24 -23.34 -15.50
N GLY A 849 -13.02 -23.42 -16.82
CA GLY A 849 -13.94 -22.89 -17.82
C GLY A 849 -15.28 -23.62 -17.91
N HIS A 850 -15.35 -24.85 -17.38
CA HIS A 850 -16.59 -25.62 -17.28
C HIS A 850 -17.57 -25.07 -16.23
N ASN A 851 -17.09 -24.27 -15.26
CA ASN A 851 -17.92 -23.68 -14.21
C ASN A 851 -18.79 -22.50 -14.69
N VAL A 852 -18.64 -22.07 -15.94
CA VAL A 852 -19.46 -21.01 -16.54
C VAL A 852 -20.10 -21.54 -17.80
N GLU A 853 -21.41 -21.37 -17.91
CA GLU A 853 -22.19 -21.64 -19.13
C GLU A 853 -23.06 -20.43 -19.44
N PHE A 854 -23.25 -20.12 -20.72
CA PHE A 854 -24.23 -19.12 -21.15
C PHE A 854 -25.54 -19.80 -21.53
N TYR A 855 -26.62 -19.34 -20.92
CA TYR A 855 -27.99 -19.78 -21.21
C TYR A 855 -28.79 -18.68 -21.93
N SER A 856 -28.15 -17.54 -22.20
CA SER A 856 -28.68 -16.39 -22.92
C SER A 856 -27.66 -15.94 -23.96
N GLU A 857 -28.14 -15.45 -25.10
CA GLU A 857 -27.30 -14.77 -26.09
C GLU A 857 -26.91 -13.34 -25.64
N PHE A 858 -27.49 -12.84 -24.53
CA PHE A 858 -27.20 -11.54 -23.95
C PHE A 858 -26.34 -11.70 -22.69
N VAL A 859 -25.10 -11.23 -22.74
CA VAL A 859 -24.12 -11.33 -21.65
C VAL A 859 -23.62 -9.96 -21.24
N CYS A 860 -23.65 -9.67 -19.94
CA CYS A 860 -23.00 -8.48 -19.39
C CYS A 860 -21.65 -8.87 -18.82
N LEU A 861 -20.59 -8.21 -19.28
CA LEU A 861 -19.25 -8.33 -18.72
C LEU A 861 -19.08 -7.31 -17.59
N GLY A 862 -18.81 -7.80 -16.38
CA GLY A 862 -18.48 -6.96 -15.24
C GLY A 862 -17.55 -7.66 -14.24
N LEU A 863 -16.93 -6.87 -13.35
CA LEU A 863 -16.14 -7.40 -12.24
C LEU A 863 -17.01 -7.48 -10.98
N PRO A 864 -17.19 -8.67 -10.36
CA PRO A 864 -17.96 -8.80 -9.13
C PRO A 864 -17.45 -7.91 -7.99
N GLU A 865 -16.14 -7.65 -7.95
CA GLU A 865 -15.50 -6.79 -6.97
C GLU A 865 -15.84 -5.29 -7.14
N SER A 866 -16.39 -4.89 -8.30
CA SER A 866 -16.94 -3.56 -8.54
C SER A 866 -18.42 -3.52 -8.16
N THR A 867 -18.69 -3.73 -6.86
CA THR A 867 -20.04 -3.94 -6.32
C THR A 867 -21.03 -2.84 -6.68
N GLU A 868 -20.60 -1.58 -6.71
CA GLU A 868 -21.43 -0.44 -7.09
C GLU A 868 -21.83 -0.46 -8.58
N ARG A 869 -20.89 -0.80 -9.49
CA ARG A 869 -21.17 -0.90 -10.94
C ARG A 869 -22.13 -2.06 -11.24
N ARG A 870 -21.95 -3.20 -10.57
CA ARG A 870 -22.87 -4.34 -10.69
C ARG A 870 -24.28 -3.95 -10.23
N ALA A 871 -24.40 -3.33 -9.05
CA ALA A 871 -25.69 -2.90 -8.52
C ALA A 871 -26.37 -1.84 -9.40
N ASP A 872 -25.59 -0.98 -10.05
CA ASP A 872 -26.09 -0.01 -11.01
C ASP A 872 -26.60 -0.67 -12.29
N PHE A 873 -25.81 -1.57 -12.89
CA PHE A 873 -26.23 -2.35 -14.06
C PHE A 873 -27.49 -3.20 -13.80
N GLU A 874 -27.58 -3.85 -12.63
CA GLU A 874 -28.74 -4.69 -12.29
C GLU A 874 -30.07 -3.91 -12.27
N LYS A 875 -30.05 -2.61 -11.94
CA LYS A 875 -31.26 -1.75 -12.01
C LYS A 875 -31.72 -1.53 -13.45
N ASP A 876 -30.78 -1.49 -14.38
CA ASP A 876 -31.03 -1.21 -15.80
C ASP A 876 -31.20 -2.47 -16.64
N ASN A 877 -30.88 -3.65 -16.09
CA ASN A 877 -30.97 -4.94 -16.76
C ASN A 877 -32.42 -5.43 -16.96
N ARG A 878 -33.20 -4.68 -17.74
CA ARG A 878 -34.60 -4.99 -18.07
C ARG A 878 -34.74 -6.12 -19.09
N VAL A 879 -33.68 -6.40 -19.83
CA VAL A 879 -33.64 -7.40 -20.93
C VAL A 879 -33.21 -8.79 -20.45
N GLY A 880 -32.62 -8.89 -19.24
CA GLY A 880 -32.18 -10.16 -18.70
C GLY A 880 -30.82 -10.60 -19.25
N PHE A 881 -29.88 -9.67 -19.42
CA PHE A 881 -28.47 -10.00 -19.66
C PHE A 881 -27.97 -10.90 -18.53
N GLN A 882 -27.33 -12.01 -18.89
CA GLN A 882 -26.65 -12.87 -17.94
C GLN A 882 -25.35 -12.18 -17.51
N TYR A 883 -25.19 -11.92 -16.22
CA TYR A 883 -23.96 -11.33 -15.69
C TYR A 883 -22.83 -12.37 -15.70
N PHE A 884 -21.76 -12.07 -16.42
CA PHE A 884 -20.55 -12.89 -16.48
C PHE A 884 -19.49 -12.28 -15.54
N PRO A 885 -18.99 -13.05 -14.56
CA PRO A 885 -17.91 -12.61 -13.70
C PRO A 885 -16.59 -12.56 -14.50
N GLY A 886 -16.31 -11.40 -15.07
CA GLY A 886 -15.20 -11.17 -16.00
C GLY A 886 -13.86 -11.63 -15.46
N LEU A 887 -13.03 -12.22 -16.33
CA LEU A 887 -11.65 -12.56 -16.00
C LEU A 887 -10.86 -11.31 -15.66
N ARG A 888 -9.89 -11.48 -14.77
CA ARG A 888 -9.15 -10.38 -14.17
C ARG A 888 -7.67 -10.46 -14.51
N HIS A 889 -7.00 -9.31 -14.48
CA HIS A 889 -5.56 -9.20 -14.57
C HIS A 889 -5.07 -7.95 -13.86
N ASN A 890 -3.81 -7.94 -13.40
CA ASN A 890 -3.14 -6.73 -12.91
C ASN A 890 -3.08 -5.58 -13.96
N MET A 891 -3.34 -5.90 -15.24
CA MET A 891 -3.47 -4.95 -16.34
C MET A 891 -4.93 -5.01 -16.82
N GLY A 892 -5.76 -4.02 -16.48
CA GLY A 892 -7.22 -4.08 -16.68
C GLY A 892 -7.64 -4.43 -18.11
N TRP A 893 -6.98 -3.86 -19.12
CA TRP A 893 -7.26 -4.14 -20.53
C TRP A 893 -6.96 -5.58 -20.96
N VAL A 894 -6.00 -6.25 -20.31
CA VAL A 894 -5.73 -7.68 -20.52
C VAL A 894 -6.87 -8.49 -19.92
N GLY A 895 -7.32 -8.15 -18.71
CA GLY A 895 -8.46 -8.80 -18.07
C GLY A 895 -9.72 -8.73 -18.95
N CYS A 896 -9.97 -7.57 -19.57
CA CYS A 896 -11.02 -7.42 -20.57
C CYS A 896 -10.80 -8.31 -21.80
N GLY A 897 -9.61 -8.31 -22.40
CA GLY A 897 -9.31 -9.20 -23.54
C GLY A 897 -9.45 -10.69 -23.23
N LEU A 898 -8.97 -11.13 -22.06
CA LEU A 898 -9.15 -12.50 -21.56
C LEU A 898 -10.64 -12.84 -21.37
N SER A 899 -11.43 -11.89 -20.86
CA SER A 899 -12.88 -12.06 -20.69
C SER A 899 -13.58 -12.23 -22.03
N TYR A 900 -13.27 -11.41 -23.03
CA TYR A 900 -13.80 -11.55 -24.38
C TYR A 900 -13.36 -12.87 -25.03
N LYS A 901 -12.09 -13.25 -24.88
CA LYS A 901 -11.57 -14.55 -25.33
C LYS A 901 -12.33 -15.72 -24.68
N PHE A 902 -12.63 -15.62 -23.37
CA PHE A 902 -13.44 -16.61 -22.65
C PHE A 902 -14.86 -16.69 -23.21
N ILE A 903 -15.55 -15.53 -23.28
CA ILE A 903 -16.95 -15.47 -23.70
C ILE A 903 -17.11 -16.08 -25.10
N LEU A 904 -16.26 -15.65 -26.04
CA LEU A 904 -16.35 -16.11 -27.43
C LEU A 904 -15.90 -17.56 -27.61
N ARG A 905 -14.92 -18.04 -26.84
CA ARG A 905 -14.57 -19.47 -26.82
C ARG A 905 -15.73 -20.32 -26.30
N LYS A 906 -16.39 -19.89 -25.22
CA LYS A 906 -17.55 -20.61 -24.69
C LYS A 906 -18.75 -20.56 -25.64
N ALA A 907 -19.00 -19.41 -26.27
CA ALA A 907 -20.05 -19.27 -27.29
C ALA A 907 -19.79 -20.19 -28.50
N TYR A 908 -18.53 -20.32 -28.92
CA TYR A 908 -18.11 -21.25 -29.96
C TYR A 908 -18.33 -22.72 -29.53
N GLU A 909 -17.92 -23.10 -28.32
CA GLU A 909 -18.12 -24.44 -27.76
C GLU A 909 -19.60 -24.81 -27.61
N GLN A 910 -20.45 -23.84 -27.27
CA GLN A 910 -21.91 -24.00 -27.18
C GLN A 910 -22.62 -23.85 -28.54
N ALA A 911 -21.87 -23.67 -29.64
CA ALA A 911 -22.38 -23.50 -31.00
C ALA A 911 -23.42 -22.37 -31.16
N LEU A 912 -23.24 -21.27 -30.42
CA LEU A 912 -24.08 -20.08 -30.56
C LEU A 912 -23.85 -19.41 -31.92
N LYS A 913 -24.93 -19.02 -32.60
CA LYS A 913 -24.83 -18.33 -33.90
C LYS A 913 -24.33 -16.91 -33.76
N LYS A 914 -24.69 -16.25 -32.66
CA LYS A 914 -24.31 -14.89 -32.28
C LYS A 914 -24.33 -14.75 -30.76
N ILE A 915 -23.66 -13.72 -30.26
CA ILE A 915 -23.72 -13.34 -28.84
C ILE A 915 -23.61 -11.82 -28.73
N THR A 916 -24.52 -11.21 -27.97
CA THR A 916 -24.52 -9.78 -27.63
C THR A 916 -23.86 -9.60 -26.28
N ILE A 917 -22.75 -8.87 -26.27
CA ILE A 917 -21.97 -8.58 -25.07
C ILE A 917 -22.09 -7.08 -24.78
N CYS A 918 -22.40 -6.73 -23.54
CA CYS A 918 -22.31 -5.35 -23.06
C CYS A 918 -21.39 -5.24 -21.83
N GLU A 919 -20.82 -4.07 -21.61
CA GLU A 919 -20.14 -3.74 -20.35
C GLU A 919 -21.17 -3.27 -19.30
N ASP A 920 -20.76 -3.22 -18.04
CA ASP A 920 -21.59 -2.81 -16.90
C ASP A 920 -21.87 -1.29 -16.86
N ASP A 921 -21.19 -0.48 -17.68
CA ASP A 921 -21.40 0.97 -17.83
C ASP A 921 -22.10 1.38 -19.15
N VAL A 922 -22.77 0.44 -19.81
CA VAL A 922 -23.63 0.76 -20.96
C VAL A 922 -24.82 1.64 -20.53
N GLU A 923 -25.12 2.67 -21.32
CA GLU A 923 -26.34 3.47 -21.16
C GLU A 923 -27.39 3.03 -22.19
N PHE A 924 -28.47 2.44 -21.72
CA PHE A 924 -29.54 1.92 -22.57
C PHE A 924 -30.56 3.00 -22.95
N CYS A 925 -30.41 3.60 -24.14
CA CYS A 925 -31.31 4.64 -24.65
C CYS A 925 -32.73 4.12 -24.98
N ASP A 926 -33.74 4.99 -24.95
CA ASP A 926 -35.11 4.60 -25.27
C ASP A 926 -35.25 3.93 -26.65
N GLY A 927 -35.91 2.77 -26.67
CA GLY A 927 -36.14 1.97 -27.87
C GLY A 927 -34.89 1.27 -28.45
N TRP A 928 -33.75 1.26 -27.74
CA TRP A 928 -32.51 0.60 -28.23
C TRP A 928 -32.73 -0.87 -28.59
N LYS A 929 -33.47 -1.62 -27.77
CA LYS A 929 -33.69 -3.06 -27.97
C LYS A 929 -34.54 -3.34 -29.21
N GLU A 930 -35.61 -2.56 -29.41
CA GLU A 930 -36.46 -2.65 -30.60
C GLU A 930 -35.70 -2.28 -31.89
N LYS A 931 -34.74 -1.36 -31.80
CA LYS A 931 -33.81 -1.05 -32.89
C LYS A 931 -32.85 -2.22 -33.15
N LEU A 932 -32.24 -2.78 -32.11
CA LEU A 932 -31.33 -3.94 -32.23
C LEU A 932 -32.01 -5.16 -32.84
N ASP A 933 -33.24 -5.47 -32.41
CA ASP A 933 -34.01 -6.62 -32.93
C ASP A 933 -34.34 -6.46 -34.42
N ARG A 934 -34.68 -5.23 -34.84
CA ARG A 934 -34.88 -4.93 -36.27
C ARG A 934 -33.59 -5.09 -37.08
N ILE A 935 -32.45 -4.68 -36.52
CA ILE A 935 -31.13 -4.85 -37.15
C ILE A 935 -30.84 -6.34 -37.31
N HIS A 936 -30.98 -7.12 -36.24
CA HIS A 936 -30.74 -8.57 -36.27
C HIS A 936 -31.64 -9.28 -37.27
N GLN A 937 -32.95 -9.00 -37.26
CA GLN A 937 -33.89 -9.61 -38.21
C GLN A 937 -33.52 -9.29 -39.66
N HIS A 938 -33.18 -8.03 -39.95
CA HIS A 938 -32.79 -7.63 -41.30
C HIS A 938 -31.51 -8.33 -41.78
N LEU A 939 -30.51 -8.45 -40.90
CA LEU A 939 -29.25 -9.08 -41.23
C LEU A 939 -29.38 -10.61 -41.40
N GLU A 940 -30.26 -11.25 -40.62
CA GLU A 940 -30.62 -12.66 -40.79
C GLU A 940 -31.32 -12.89 -42.14
N ASP A 941 -32.25 -12.01 -42.54
CA ASP A 941 -32.96 -12.09 -43.83
C ASP A 941 -32.01 -11.95 -45.05
N GLN A 942 -30.88 -11.25 -44.89
CA GLN A 942 -29.85 -11.10 -45.95
C GLN A 942 -28.76 -12.19 -45.94
N GLY A 943 -28.87 -13.20 -45.07
CA GLY A 943 -27.99 -14.37 -45.07
C GLY A 943 -26.67 -14.22 -44.31
N ASP A 944 -26.65 -13.45 -43.22
CA ASP A 944 -25.54 -13.39 -42.25
C ASP A 944 -24.16 -13.04 -42.86
N SER A 945 -24.13 -12.02 -43.71
CA SER A 945 -22.90 -11.51 -44.33
C SER A 945 -22.10 -10.53 -43.45
N TRP A 946 -22.41 -10.43 -42.15
CA TRP A 946 -21.85 -9.47 -41.20
C TRP A 946 -21.03 -10.18 -40.11
N ASP A 947 -20.07 -9.46 -39.52
CA ASP A 947 -19.20 -10.01 -38.47
C ASP A 947 -19.53 -9.43 -37.09
N ILE A 948 -19.73 -8.10 -36.98
CA ILE A 948 -20.03 -7.41 -35.72
C ILE A 948 -21.12 -6.36 -35.93
N VAL A 949 -22.14 -6.34 -35.07
CA VAL A 949 -23.02 -5.17 -34.91
C VAL A 949 -22.53 -4.36 -33.73
N SER A 950 -22.05 -3.13 -33.95
CA SER A 950 -21.54 -2.25 -32.90
C SER A 950 -22.58 -1.21 -32.50
N GLY A 951 -22.93 -1.22 -31.20
CA GLY A 951 -23.90 -0.30 -30.63
C GLY A 951 -23.33 1.08 -30.34
N LEU A 952 -22.01 1.20 -30.13
CA LEU A 952 -21.32 2.46 -29.88
C LEU A 952 -19.84 2.34 -30.26
N ILE A 953 -19.34 3.31 -31.02
CA ILE A 953 -17.92 3.41 -31.40
C ILE A 953 -17.32 4.62 -30.69
N ALA A 954 -16.48 4.36 -29.69
CA ALA A 954 -15.90 5.41 -28.85
C ALA A 954 -14.84 6.25 -29.59
N ASN A 955 -14.14 5.65 -30.57
CA ASN A 955 -13.14 6.35 -31.37
C ASN A 955 -13.05 5.77 -32.78
N LEU A 956 -13.75 6.38 -33.73
CA LEU A 956 -13.71 5.98 -35.13
C LEU A 956 -12.36 6.33 -35.78
N HIS A 957 -11.71 5.36 -36.41
CA HIS A 957 -10.45 5.57 -37.11
C HIS A 957 -10.62 6.48 -38.34
N ALA A 958 -9.70 7.40 -38.60
CA ALA A 958 -9.76 8.31 -39.75
C ALA A 958 -9.79 7.57 -41.10
N GLU A 959 -9.07 6.45 -41.20
CA GLU A 959 -9.04 5.58 -42.40
C GLU A 959 -10.22 4.59 -42.49
N THR A 960 -11.25 4.72 -41.64
CA THR A 960 -12.44 3.88 -41.74
C THR A 960 -13.14 4.13 -43.08
N ASN A 961 -13.48 3.06 -43.80
CA ASN A 961 -14.19 3.13 -45.07
C ASN A 961 -15.65 2.72 -44.88
N VAL A 962 -16.56 3.56 -45.36
CA VAL A 962 -17.98 3.18 -45.50
C VAL A 962 -18.12 2.34 -46.76
N ARG A 963 -18.58 1.10 -46.62
CA ARG A 963 -18.71 0.13 -47.72
C ARG A 963 -20.11 0.11 -48.31
N LYS A 964 -21.13 0.23 -47.45
CA LYS A 964 -22.54 0.11 -47.79
C LYS A 964 -23.36 0.90 -46.79
N ILE A 965 -24.45 1.51 -47.25
CA ILE A 965 -25.46 2.11 -46.39
C ILE A 965 -26.81 1.51 -46.75
N GLU A 966 -27.56 1.06 -45.75
CA GLU A 966 -28.91 0.51 -45.89
C GLU A 966 -29.89 1.31 -45.03
N SER A 967 -31.15 1.38 -45.46
CA SER A 967 -32.20 2.01 -44.67
C SER A 967 -33.24 0.98 -44.28
N ILE A 968 -33.49 0.83 -42.97
CA ILE A 968 -34.50 -0.07 -42.42
C ILE A 968 -35.45 0.68 -41.49
N GLY A 969 -36.70 0.88 -41.91
CA GLY A 969 -37.73 1.49 -41.06
C GLY A 969 -37.34 2.83 -40.42
N GLY A 970 -36.60 3.68 -41.17
CA GLY A 970 -36.12 4.98 -40.71
C GLY A 970 -34.77 4.96 -39.97
N LEU A 971 -34.14 3.79 -39.79
CA LEU A 971 -32.76 3.66 -39.30
C LEU A 971 -31.80 3.55 -40.47
N GLU A 972 -30.65 4.19 -40.38
CA GLU A 972 -29.54 4.03 -41.33
C GLU A 972 -28.51 3.05 -40.77
N LEU A 973 -28.31 1.93 -41.46
CA LEU A 973 -27.25 0.97 -41.17
C LEU A 973 -26.05 1.30 -42.01
N VAL A 974 -24.92 1.50 -41.35
CA VAL A 974 -23.66 1.85 -41.98
C VAL A 974 -22.71 0.67 -41.84
N HIS A 975 -22.30 0.09 -42.97
CA HIS A 975 -21.29 -0.97 -43.01
C HIS A 975 -19.91 -0.34 -43.13
N ILE A 976 -19.05 -0.64 -42.17
CA ILE A 976 -17.68 -0.13 -42.06
C ILE A 976 -16.68 -1.26 -41.86
N ASP A 977 -15.39 -0.95 -42.03
CA ASP A 977 -14.31 -1.93 -41.95
C ASP A 977 -13.46 -1.84 -40.68
N LYS A 978 -13.70 -0.83 -39.83
CA LYS A 978 -12.95 -0.58 -38.59
C LYS A 978 -13.89 -0.10 -37.49
N MET A 979 -13.66 -0.56 -36.26
CA MET A 979 -14.35 -0.08 -35.06
C MET A 979 -13.44 -0.18 -33.84
N THR A 980 -13.70 0.66 -32.84
CA THR A 980 -13.17 0.53 -31.48
C THR A 980 -14.27 0.82 -30.46
N SER A 981 -14.15 0.23 -29.26
CA SER A 981 -15.18 0.10 -28.20
C SER A 981 -15.79 -1.30 -28.05
N THR A 982 -16.02 -1.67 -26.80
CA THR A 982 -16.63 -2.94 -26.35
C THR A 982 -17.91 -2.73 -25.55
N VAL A 983 -18.42 -1.50 -25.45
CA VAL A 983 -19.56 -1.12 -24.58
C VAL A 983 -20.82 -1.95 -24.86
N LEU A 984 -21.21 -2.09 -26.13
CA LEU A 984 -22.27 -3.01 -26.55
C LEU A 984 -22.04 -3.45 -27.99
N ASN A 985 -21.78 -4.74 -28.19
CA ASN A 985 -21.56 -5.31 -29.51
C ASN A 985 -22.25 -6.67 -29.62
N THR A 986 -22.80 -6.99 -30.79
CA THR A 986 -23.17 -8.37 -31.15
C THR A 986 -22.10 -8.95 -32.05
N TYR A 987 -21.58 -10.12 -31.70
CA TYR A 987 -20.57 -10.85 -32.46
C TYR A 987 -21.24 -12.03 -33.16
N SER A 988 -21.06 -12.18 -34.47
CA SER A 988 -21.50 -13.37 -35.18
C SER A 988 -20.48 -14.50 -35.05
N SER A 989 -20.92 -15.75 -35.16
CA SER A 989 -20.05 -16.94 -35.12
C SER A 989 -18.88 -16.89 -36.12
N ARG A 990 -18.99 -16.11 -37.19
CA ARG A 990 -17.96 -15.89 -38.20
C ARG A 990 -16.71 -15.19 -37.66
N VAL A 991 -16.85 -14.39 -36.61
CA VAL A 991 -15.76 -13.60 -36.02
C VAL A 991 -15.14 -14.27 -34.79
N PHE A 992 -15.79 -15.28 -34.20
CA PHE A 992 -15.32 -15.92 -32.96
C PHE A 992 -13.86 -16.40 -33.09
N ASP A 993 -13.55 -17.19 -34.13
CA ASP A 993 -12.21 -17.70 -34.40
C ASP A 993 -11.16 -16.59 -34.62
N LYS A 994 -11.57 -15.44 -35.16
CA LYS A 994 -10.66 -14.30 -35.35
C LYS A 994 -10.32 -13.68 -33.99
N VAL A 995 -11.33 -13.41 -33.16
CA VAL A 995 -11.14 -12.77 -31.85
C VAL A 995 -10.41 -13.69 -30.86
N MET A 996 -10.66 -15.00 -30.90
CA MET A 996 -9.98 -15.98 -30.03
C MET A 996 -8.47 -16.06 -30.24
N ARG A 997 -7.96 -15.63 -31.40
CA ARG A 997 -6.52 -15.57 -31.71
C ARG A 997 -5.81 -14.38 -31.06
N TRP A 998 -6.54 -13.53 -30.34
CA TRP A 998 -5.96 -12.49 -29.54
C TRP A 998 -4.93 -13.10 -28.56
N ASP A 999 -3.70 -12.59 -28.65
CA ASP A 999 -2.57 -13.06 -27.84
C ASP A 999 -2.44 -12.17 -26.60
N GLU A 1000 -2.77 -12.73 -25.45
CA GLU A 1000 -2.65 -12.05 -24.17
C GLU A 1000 -1.20 -11.68 -23.82
N ASN A 1001 -0.19 -12.34 -24.41
CA ASN A 1001 1.21 -12.08 -24.12
C ASN A 1001 1.77 -10.88 -24.88
N TYR A 1002 1.07 -10.37 -25.89
CA TYR A 1002 1.47 -9.16 -26.59
C TYR A 1002 1.02 -7.91 -25.80
N ARG A 1003 1.88 -7.42 -24.89
CA ARG A 1003 1.52 -6.40 -23.87
C ARG A 1003 1.53 -4.92 -24.34
N ASP A 1004 1.24 -4.62 -25.60
CA ASP A 1004 1.15 -3.23 -26.10
C ASP A 1004 -0.31 -2.72 -26.12
N PRO A 1005 -0.73 -1.85 -25.17
CA PRO A 1005 -2.13 -1.40 -25.09
C PRO A 1005 -2.58 -0.48 -26.24
N TYR A 1006 -1.68 0.04 -27.07
CA TYR A 1006 -2.09 0.86 -28.24
C TYR A 1006 -2.39 0.01 -29.47
N LYS A 1007 -1.92 -1.24 -29.46
CA LYS A 1007 -1.99 -2.15 -30.60
C LYS A 1007 -2.79 -3.41 -30.31
N ASN A 1008 -2.91 -3.79 -29.04
CA ASN A 1008 -3.42 -5.10 -28.65
C ASN A 1008 -4.49 -5.07 -27.55
N THR A 1009 -5.11 -3.93 -27.24
CA THR A 1009 -6.43 -4.01 -26.56
C THR A 1009 -7.40 -4.79 -27.45
N ILE A 1010 -8.39 -5.48 -26.89
CA ILE A 1010 -9.24 -6.40 -27.67
C ILE A 1010 -9.95 -5.68 -28.83
N ASP A 1011 -10.37 -4.44 -28.62
CA ASP A 1011 -10.99 -3.59 -29.62
C ASP A 1011 -10.00 -3.12 -30.70
N ARG A 1012 -8.75 -2.78 -30.34
CA ARG A 1012 -7.68 -2.46 -31.30
C ARG A 1012 -7.21 -3.68 -32.08
N PHE A 1013 -7.24 -4.85 -31.47
CA PHE A 1013 -6.98 -6.10 -32.16
C PHE A 1013 -8.07 -6.39 -33.21
N ILE A 1014 -9.34 -6.14 -32.86
CA ILE A 1014 -10.47 -6.23 -33.81
C ILE A 1014 -10.33 -5.19 -34.93
N GLU A 1015 -10.03 -3.92 -34.62
CA GLU A 1015 -9.82 -2.83 -35.59
C GLU A 1015 -8.77 -3.16 -36.68
N ASN A 1016 -7.79 -3.98 -36.32
CA ASN A 1016 -6.69 -4.38 -37.20
C ASN A 1016 -6.97 -5.68 -37.99
N GLN A 1017 -8.13 -6.32 -37.82
CA GLN A 1017 -8.47 -7.49 -38.62
C GLN A 1017 -8.88 -7.08 -40.04
N TYR A 1018 -8.36 -7.81 -41.03
CA TYR A 1018 -8.76 -7.63 -42.42
C TYR A 1018 -10.05 -8.40 -42.74
N GLY A 1019 -10.84 -7.86 -43.66
CA GLY A 1019 -12.04 -8.51 -44.17
C GLY A 1019 -13.07 -8.78 -43.08
N ILE A 1020 -13.23 -7.82 -42.15
CA ILE A 1020 -14.38 -7.78 -41.24
C ILE A 1020 -15.44 -6.82 -41.78
N ASP A 1021 -16.70 -7.16 -41.60
CA ASP A 1021 -17.86 -6.29 -41.87
C ASP A 1021 -18.54 -5.91 -40.57
N ILE A 1022 -18.49 -4.62 -40.25
CA ILE A 1022 -19.04 -4.06 -39.02
C ILE A 1022 -20.25 -3.21 -39.37
N VAL A 1023 -21.38 -3.49 -38.72
CA VAL A 1023 -22.63 -2.74 -38.89
C VAL A 1023 -22.82 -1.83 -37.69
N THR A 1024 -23.05 -0.55 -37.93
CA THR A 1024 -23.40 0.43 -36.88
C THR A 1024 -24.50 1.38 -37.35
N THR A 1025 -24.98 2.24 -36.46
CA THR A 1025 -26.01 3.25 -36.76
C THR A 1025 -25.46 4.66 -36.61
N SER A 1026 -26.04 5.63 -37.32
CA SER A 1026 -25.81 7.06 -37.10
C SER A 1026 -27.16 7.74 -36.81
N PRO A 1027 -27.43 8.22 -35.57
CA PRO A 1027 -26.59 8.17 -34.38
C PRO A 1027 -26.39 6.74 -33.83
N PHE A 1028 -25.44 6.56 -32.90
CA PHE A 1028 -25.17 5.28 -32.23
C PHE A 1028 -26.39 4.76 -31.45
N LEU A 1029 -26.41 3.44 -31.20
CA LEU A 1029 -27.57 2.72 -30.67
C LEU A 1029 -27.75 2.89 -29.16
N VAL A 1030 -26.64 2.97 -28.43
CA VAL A 1030 -26.56 3.11 -26.97
C VAL A 1030 -25.58 4.21 -26.60
N GLY A 1031 -25.66 4.69 -25.36
CA GLY A 1031 -24.70 5.63 -24.77
C GLY A 1031 -23.68 4.94 -23.87
N HIS A 1032 -22.92 5.75 -23.14
CA HIS A 1032 -21.92 5.31 -22.16
C HIS A 1032 -22.07 6.12 -20.88
N LYS A 1033 -22.17 5.46 -19.73
CA LYS A 1033 -22.40 6.12 -18.43
C LYS A 1033 -21.16 6.90 -17.97
N GLU A 1034 -21.23 8.21 -18.09
CA GLU A 1034 -20.13 9.15 -17.85
C GLU A 1034 -19.78 9.30 -16.35
N GLU A 1035 -20.76 9.04 -15.47
CA GLU A 1035 -20.66 9.17 -14.02
C GLU A 1035 -19.85 8.06 -13.36
N LEU A 1036 -19.60 6.95 -14.07
CA LEU A 1036 -18.88 5.79 -13.53
C LEU A 1036 -17.36 5.90 -13.76
N MET A 1037 -16.59 5.22 -12.92
CA MET A 1037 -15.13 5.11 -13.05
C MET A 1037 -14.75 3.88 -13.88
N SER A 1038 -13.91 4.05 -14.89
CA SER A 1038 -13.40 2.98 -15.76
C SER A 1038 -12.62 1.92 -14.97
N THR A 1039 -13.02 0.65 -15.08
CA THR A 1039 -12.30 -0.49 -14.47
C THR A 1039 -11.01 -0.85 -15.21
N LEU A 1040 -10.86 -0.40 -16.46
CA LEU A 1040 -9.68 -0.63 -17.30
C LEU A 1040 -8.55 0.35 -16.97
N TRP A 1041 -8.90 1.63 -16.80
CA TRP A 1041 -7.94 2.73 -16.74
C TRP A 1041 -7.96 3.48 -15.40
N GLY A 1042 -9.04 3.39 -14.63
CA GLY A 1042 -9.23 4.04 -13.34
C GLY A 1042 -9.62 5.52 -13.39
N PHE A 1043 -10.07 6.07 -14.53
CA PHE A 1043 -10.54 7.47 -14.68
C PHE A 1043 -12.06 7.50 -14.80
N GLN A 1044 -12.66 8.67 -14.57
CA GLN A 1044 -14.08 8.88 -14.80
C GLN A 1044 -14.42 8.82 -16.29
N ASN A 1045 -15.50 8.11 -16.62
CA ASN A 1045 -15.93 7.84 -18.00
C ASN A 1045 -16.25 9.10 -18.80
N SER A 1046 -16.45 10.27 -18.17
CA SER A 1046 -16.57 11.58 -18.83
C SER A 1046 -15.42 11.93 -19.81
N GLN A 1047 -14.26 11.27 -19.70
CA GLN A 1047 -13.20 11.42 -20.70
C GLN A 1047 -13.58 10.86 -22.09
N TYR A 1048 -14.55 9.94 -22.17
CA TYR A 1048 -15.02 9.37 -23.42
C TYR A 1048 -16.05 10.23 -24.16
N THR A 1049 -16.71 11.19 -23.48
CA THR A 1049 -17.79 12.01 -24.06
C THR A 1049 -17.36 12.75 -25.31
N GLU A 1050 -16.24 13.47 -25.26
CA GLU A 1050 -15.73 14.23 -26.40
C GLU A 1050 -15.27 13.30 -27.52
N MET A 1051 -14.70 12.13 -27.17
CA MET A 1051 -14.27 11.13 -28.15
C MET A 1051 -15.46 10.51 -28.89
N ILE A 1052 -16.53 10.14 -28.17
CA ILE A 1052 -17.77 9.60 -28.74
C ILE A 1052 -18.43 10.64 -29.65
N ALA A 1053 -18.53 11.90 -29.20
CA ALA A 1053 -19.09 12.98 -30.02
C ALA A 1053 -18.27 13.23 -31.30
N THR A 1054 -16.94 13.20 -31.20
CA THR A 1054 -16.05 13.34 -32.36
C THR A 1054 -16.21 12.15 -33.32
N SER A 1055 -16.29 10.94 -32.77
CA SER A 1055 -16.51 9.70 -33.52
C SER A 1055 -17.84 9.74 -34.28
N GLU A 1056 -18.91 10.22 -33.66
CA GLU A 1056 -20.22 10.35 -34.28
C GLU A 1056 -20.23 11.40 -35.41
N SER A 1057 -19.56 12.55 -35.19
CA SER A 1057 -19.40 13.58 -36.21
C SER A 1057 -18.62 13.07 -37.42
N LEU A 1058 -17.52 12.34 -37.19
CA LEU A 1058 -16.70 11.77 -38.25
C LEU A 1058 -17.45 10.68 -39.04
N LEU A 1059 -18.23 9.84 -38.36
CA LEU A 1059 -19.09 8.86 -39.02
C LEU A 1059 -20.10 9.55 -39.94
N ARG A 1060 -20.74 10.63 -39.45
CA ARG A 1060 -21.72 11.40 -40.22
C ARG A 1060 -21.10 12.02 -41.47
N GLU A 1061 -19.92 12.63 -41.35
CA GLU A 1061 -19.16 13.19 -42.48
C GLU A 1061 -18.86 12.12 -43.53
N LYS A 1062 -18.37 10.95 -43.11
CA LYS A 1062 -18.07 9.83 -44.03
C LYS A 1062 -19.32 9.26 -44.70
N VAL A 1063 -20.44 9.20 -43.98
CA VAL A 1063 -21.74 8.79 -44.52
C VAL A 1063 -22.23 9.79 -45.59
N ASP A 1064 -22.13 11.09 -45.31
CA ASP A 1064 -22.52 12.14 -46.25
C ASP A 1064 -21.64 12.12 -47.51
N MET A 1065 -20.32 11.95 -47.34
CA MET A 1065 -19.39 11.76 -48.47
C MET A 1065 -19.78 10.56 -49.33
N PHE A 1066 -20.00 9.38 -48.73
CA PHE A 1066 -20.39 8.17 -49.46
C PHE A 1066 -21.72 8.33 -50.20
N LYS A 1067 -22.70 9.02 -49.62
CA LYS A 1067 -23.97 9.34 -50.29
C LYS A 1067 -23.73 10.28 -51.48
N SER A 1068 -22.87 11.30 -51.33
CA SER A 1068 -22.58 12.25 -52.40
C SER A 1068 -21.86 11.61 -53.60
N GLU A 1069 -20.92 10.71 -53.36
CA GLU A 1069 -20.18 9.99 -54.41
C GLU A 1069 -21.07 8.99 -55.17
N ASN A 1070 -22.07 8.41 -54.50
CA ASN A 1070 -23.06 7.52 -55.14
C ASN A 1070 -24.24 8.25 -55.80
N ILE A 1071 -24.39 9.57 -55.60
CA ILE A 1071 -25.37 10.40 -56.34
C ILE A 1071 -24.75 10.95 -57.65
N LEU A 1072 -23.41 11.03 -57.71
CA LEU A 1072 -22.64 11.51 -58.87
C LEU A 1072 -22.23 10.39 -59.85
N ASN A 1073 -22.33 9.13 -59.44
CA ASN A 1073 -22.21 7.93 -60.27
C ASN A 1073 -23.60 7.34 -60.55
#